data_AF-A0A812Y6X5-F1
#
_entry.id   AF-A0A812Y6X5-F1
#
_cell.length_a   1.000
_cell.length_b   1.000
_cell.length_c   1.000
_cell.angle_alpha   90.00
_cell.angle_beta   90.00
_cell.angle_gamma   90.00
#
_symmetry.space_group_name_H-M   'P 1'
#
loop_
_entity.id
_entity.type
_entity.pdbx_description
1 polymer ?
#
loop_
_entity_poly.entity_id
_entity_poly.type
_entity_poly.pdbx_seq_one_letter_code
_entity_poly.pdbx_strand_id
1 'polypeptide(L)'
;MEGISEAVAAIEHELDEIASRSQKVKAAVRQFSASASSSLAKKAQEPFTNGESSSPLGENPKVPIALQRFWRAQQERVVPAGSNVASISTEKKRKLYSLYGIWEELNSRAEDVQMRYQSTSRSHMNLFMHEEVKKEKQAEHALTCLHRTLMDPHSTARLVWSFVGLLCVIFDAFSIPVIVSWEIPNSEVESVLVPMMLYWTVDIGASAQTGFYENGLLVQSPARALTHYLRTWFLFDVAVVTFDWVMLVLEGSTTSSNSMGVGGRVLRVARVVRIVRLLRLVKLQNLLQVVEDSLGYAYMQGMQLVVAVAKALLLIVFSVHVLGCFWFMVGKTSEENGLESWLTRYSYHSKGQSEQYLACCHWILGQFTPAPMAIHAWNATERAYNVFVIFFSLLVVASCISRVSATIQQVIKLNSEAGDRKRQVAMYLKINKISSHLCIRVLRFVDHSLRKHKAAPLDSQLLSQTLVNELHMDRRGPVLRKHAMYSFLEQLSQRAFTQLCGHLELTVFEDKEIMFTRFSEGRGMYMPGPGQYQEEVDSDVLSITLTEFEFWAEISLFTSFQHTCTMVSVQFNDTFILPATALAKAIQEFPECCGYVYQYARCLQSKLNAEEFLAEETLSEPVRKECCEATDAFQLKNLTKDRLLQFFFLPKPYPSGADTKELIRKVLSGELTSGEEIIKEIERLFPELHQTLGTHARFSSENERHRALSCMLCVFWLATDRLDEFVKSQAPNERVTKLNWKKLQDFVTGIGIRDKIEWIHGILVYLAVKGLGRSKNLTLQLPSQSQQPDAAVTRLLERNRNVVPSVLQLDEGILELLISVSSMHECFMFGQFLQAENTPLSLQLLQQKALENNDVSAYKLFLFSALAMMTGIGAREGCTGSPFLNDVACQSVLFGLEALRHLQARTCQEVYWSYLCSWGLMLDLPSTTLEDLALLRFACICRTRGYDALRSVLASWASMDAADRESITEFFLADGIHYHACLFSYLPDCFAHAHKNTRVGLDSMLTLLVELVEITWTQLAVSTLPHQVTVNLADLASFTMAVRSRSVFFSCLEHAKITNLGSGHYALNMTSKNWSRTEEVSNHDLGVSRTLRKLVRNTRIAASSSRPLSQMAILGIERC
;
A
#
# COMPACT_ATOMS: atom_id res chain seq x y z
N MET A 1 51.34 -37.89 -20.25
CA MET A 1 51.99 -36.69 -19.71
C MET A 1 52.13 -35.57 -20.75
N GLU A 2 52.24 -35.86 -22.06
CA GLU A 2 52.27 -34.82 -23.11
C GLU A 2 50.97 -33.99 -23.24
N GLY A 3 49.78 -34.59 -23.08
CA GLY A 3 48.51 -33.84 -23.17
C GLY A 3 48.21 -32.90 -21.98
N ILE A 4 48.93 -33.02 -20.86
CA ILE A 4 48.82 -32.08 -19.73
C ILE A 4 49.74 -30.88 -19.96
N SER A 5 50.87 -31.07 -20.65
CA SER A 5 51.79 -29.99 -21.01
C SER A 5 51.18 -29.03 -22.03
N GLU A 6 50.40 -29.52 -23.00
CA GLU A 6 49.69 -28.66 -23.97
C GLU A 6 48.54 -27.88 -23.33
N ALA A 7 47.82 -28.47 -22.38
CA ALA A 7 46.74 -27.78 -21.66
C ALA A 7 47.28 -26.70 -20.71
N VAL A 8 48.44 -26.94 -20.07
CA VAL A 8 49.09 -25.94 -19.20
C VAL A 8 49.68 -24.80 -20.03
N ALA A 9 50.29 -25.07 -21.20
CA ALA A 9 50.79 -24.03 -22.10
C ALA A 9 49.66 -23.16 -22.69
N ALA A 10 48.49 -23.73 -22.98
CA ALA A 10 47.31 -22.99 -23.43
C ALA A 10 46.73 -22.08 -22.34
N ILE A 11 46.75 -22.54 -21.08
CA ILE A 11 46.28 -21.78 -19.91
C ILE A 11 47.28 -20.67 -19.52
N GLU A 12 48.59 -20.91 -19.62
CA GLU A 12 49.63 -19.89 -19.42
C GLU A 12 49.54 -18.78 -20.49
N HIS A 13 49.26 -19.15 -21.75
CA HIS A 13 49.06 -18.18 -22.83
C HIS A 13 47.80 -17.31 -22.62
N GLU A 14 46.68 -17.89 -22.15
CA GLU A 14 45.48 -17.10 -21.79
C GLU A 14 45.69 -16.25 -20.53
N LEU A 15 46.43 -16.73 -19.54
CA LEU A 15 46.75 -15.97 -18.32
C LEU A 15 47.68 -14.79 -18.60
N ASP A 16 48.65 -14.94 -19.50
CA ASP A 16 49.51 -13.83 -19.95
C ASP A 16 48.74 -12.81 -20.80
N GLU A 17 47.77 -13.26 -21.61
CA GLU A 17 46.89 -12.36 -22.36
C GLU A 17 45.98 -11.54 -21.42
N ILE A 18 45.45 -12.18 -20.37
CA ILE A 18 44.63 -11.56 -19.32
C ILE A 18 45.47 -10.62 -18.44
N ALA A 19 46.71 -10.99 -18.10
CA ALA A 19 47.64 -10.14 -17.37
C ALA A 19 48.03 -8.89 -18.17
N SER A 20 48.24 -9.02 -19.48
CA SER A 20 48.52 -7.90 -20.39
C SER A 20 47.34 -6.92 -20.52
N ARG A 21 46.10 -7.45 -20.52
CA ARG A 21 44.87 -6.64 -20.51
C ARG A 21 44.68 -5.91 -19.18
N SER A 22 45.00 -6.55 -18.06
CA SER A 22 44.97 -5.94 -16.72
C SER A 22 46.01 -4.82 -16.55
N GLN A 23 47.20 -4.97 -17.14
CA GLN A 23 48.22 -3.92 -17.16
C GLN A 23 47.83 -2.73 -18.06
N LYS A 24 47.19 -2.96 -19.22
CA LYS A 24 46.64 -1.89 -20.07
C LYS A 24 45.51 -1.13 -19.39
N VAL A 25 44.64 -1.81 -18.64
CA VAL A 25 43.58 -1.17 -17.84
C VAL A 25 44.15 -0.39 -16.66
N LYS A 26 45.16 -0.93 -15.95
CA LYS A 26 45.86 -0.19 -14.87
C LYS A 26 46.66 1.00 -15.40
N ALA A 27 47.24 0.92 -16.60
CA ALA A 27 47.89 2.04 -17.26
C ALA A 27 46.88 3.11 -17.70
N ALA A 28 45.75 2.72 -18.28
CA ALA A 28 44.65 3.63 -18.64
C ALA A 28 44.05 4.33 -17.41
N VAL A 29 43.86 3.60 -16.30
CA VAL A 29 43.37 4.17 -15.03
C VAL A 29 44.39 5.12 -14.39
N ARG A 30 45.71 4.82 -14.49
CA ARG A 30 46.78 5.74 -14.02
C ARG A 30 46.90 7.00 -14.90
N GLN A 31 46.68 6.88 -16.20
CA GLN A 31 46.69 8.01 -17.13
C GLN A 31 45.46 8.91 -16.92
N PHE A 32 44.32 8.32 -16.57
CA PHE A 32 43.09 9.04 -16.21
C PHE A 32 43.18 9.70 -14.82
N SER A 33 43.85 9.07 -13.84
CA SER A 33 44.08 9.68 -12.53
C SER A 33 45.11 10.81 -12.55
N ALA A 34 46.10 10.75 -13.45
CA ALA A 34 47.12 11.79 -13.63
C ALA A 34 46.60 13.03 -14.39
N SER A 35 45.62 12.89 -15.28
CA SER A 35 44.94 14.03 -15.91
C SER A 35 43.97 14.73 -14.96
N ALA A 36 43.31 13.96 -14.08
CA ALA A 36 42.40 14.48 -13.06
C ALA A 36 43.13 15.27 -11.94
N SER A 37 44.33 14.86 -11.55
CA SER A 37 45.12 15.54 -10.51
C SER A 37 45.80 16.84 -10.98
N SER A 38 46.09 16.97 -12.29
CA SER A 38 46.69 18.21 -12.84
C SER A 38 45.68 19.34 -13.07
N SER A 39 44.38 19.05 -13.19
CA SER A 39 43.32 20.07 -13.33
C SER A 39 42.86 20.64 -11.97
N LEU A 40 42.99 19.87 -10.89
CA LEU A 40 42.64 20.27 -9.53
C LEU A 40 43.74 21.11 -8.83
N ALA A 41 44.99 21.04 -9.30
CA ALA A 41 46.12 21.79 -8.71
C ALA A 41 46.29 23.22 -9.26
N LYS A 42 45.52 23.65 -10.27
CA LYS A 42 45.63 25.00 -10.89
C LYS A 42 44.59 26.03 -10.43
N LYS A 43 43.77 25.73 -9.42
CA LYS A 43 42.67 26.62 -8.98
C LYS A 43 42.76 27.12 -7.54
N ALA A 44 43.93 27.01 -6.90
CA ALA A 44 44.18 27.43 -5.52
C ALA A 44 45.50 28.21 -5.39
N GLN A 45 45.56 29.40 -6.01
CA GLN A 45 46.57 30.46 -5.89
C GLN A 45 46.09 31.54 -6.89
N GLU A 46 45.56 32.72 -6.53
CA GLU A 46 46.20 33.84 -5.82
C GLU A 46 45.19 35.03 -5.66
N PRO A 47 45.54 36.14 -4.96
CA PRO A 47 44.61 36.96 -4.17
C PRO A 47 44.22 38.35 -4.77
N PHE A 48 43.36 39.03 -3.99
CA PHE A 48 42.87 40.43 -4.06
C PHE A 48 43.86 41.50 -4.59
N THR A 49 43.37 42.49 -5.38
CA THR A 49 43.27 43.93 -5.01
C THR A 49 42.83 44.87 -6.16
N ASN A 50 41.86 45.74 -5.83
CA ASN A 50 41.62 47.17 -6.15
C ASN A 50 41.62 47.76 -7.58
N GLY A 51 40.55 48.53 -7.89
CA GLY A 51 40.57 49.67 -8.82
C GLY A 51 39.23 50.02 -9.49
N GLU A 52 38.57 51.08 -9.00
CA GLU A 52 37.28 51.71 -9.39
C GLU A 52 37.11 51.97 -10.91
N SER A 53 35.91 51.94 -11.52
CA SER A 53 34.84 52.95 -11.37
C SER A 53 33.62 52.70 -12.30
N SER A 54 32.47 53.23 -11.87
CA SER A 54 31.24 53.58 -12.64
C SER A 54 30.19 52.51 -12.99
N SER A 55 29.09 52.57 -12.23
CA SER A 55 27.70 52.11 -12.51
C SER A 55 27.05 52.93 -13.65
N PRO A 56 25.92 52.52 -14.31
CA PRO A 56 24.72 52.00 -13.63
C PRO A 56 23.82 50.95 -14.36
N LEU A 57 22.94 50.33 -13.54
CA LEU A 57 21.69 49.58 -13.86
C LEU A 57 21.85 48.18 -14.48
N GLY A 58 21.43 47.05 -13.90
CA GLY A 58 20.72 46.72 -12.66
C GLY A 58 20.50 45.19 -12.64
N GLU A 59 20.95 44.53 -11.57
CA GLU A 59 20.92 43.08 -11.38
C GLU A 59 19.52 42.55 -11.02
N ASN A 60 19.25 41.28 -11.35
CA ASN A 60 18.22 40.47 -10.68
C ASN A 60 18.91 39.24 -10.04
N PRO A 61 18.97 39.12 -8.70
CA PRO A 61 19.84 38.14 -8.03
C PRO A 61 19.07 36.88 -7.64
N LYS A 62 18.94 35.87 -8.52
CA LYS A 62 18.37 34.55 -8.17
C LYS A 62 18.92 33.36 -8.95
N VAL A 63 20.23 33.22 -9.10
CA VAL A 63 20.81 31.94 -9.57
C VAL A 63 22.03 31.55 -8.73
N PRO A 64 22.00 30.40 -8.03
CA PRO A 64 23.16 29.88 -7.33
C PRO A 64 24.31 29.55 -8.28
N ILE A 65 25.55 29.88 -7.89
CA ILE A 65 26.79 29.70 -8.67
C ILE A 65 27.04 28.23 -9.10
N ALA A 66 26.42 27.27 -8.41
CA ALA A 66 26.44 25.85 -8.78
C ALA A 66 25.73 25.56 -10.13
N LEU A 67 24.66 26.30 -10.46
CA LEU A 67 23.92 26.13 -11.72
C LEU A 67 24.70 26.66 -12.93
N GLN A 68 25.43 27.77 -12.77
CA GLN A 68 26.29 28.32 -13.83
C GLN A 68 27.47 27.39 -14.16
N ARG A 69 27.92 26.57 -13.20
CA ARG A 69 28.99 25.58 -13.42
C ARG A 69 28.48 24.34 -14.14
N PHE A 70 27.26 23.89 -13.85
CA PHE A 70 26.62 22.77 -14.56
C PHE A 70 26.36 23.11 -16.04
N TRP A 71 25.94 24.35 -16.34
CA TRP A 71 25.67 24.80 -17.71
C TRP A 71 26.93 24.90 -18.59
N ARG A 72 28.07 25.31 -18.03
CA ARG A 72 29.36 25.36 -18.77
C ARG A 72 29.92 23.97 -19.06
N ALA A 73 29.70 22.98 -18.18
CA ALA A 73 30.19 21.62 -18.38
C ALA A 73 29.45 20.85 -19.50
N GLN A 74 28.24 21.29 -19.85
CA GLN A 74 27.43 20.71 -20.93
C GLN A 74 27.75 21.32 -22.31
N GLN A 75 28.16 22.59 -22.37
CA GLN A 75 28.53 23.25 -23.64
C GLN A 75 29.88 22.80 -24.22
N GLU A 76 30.78 22.20 -23.42
CA GLU A 76 32.10 21.75 -23.90
C GLU A 76 32.11 20.34 -24.54
N ARG A 77 30.97 19.64 -24.64
CA ARG A 77 30.93 18.26 -25.16
C ARG A 77 30.54 18.10 -26.64
N VAL A 78 30.40 19.16 -27.42
CA VAL A 78 30.08 19.02 -28.86
C VAL A 78 30.99 19.89 -29.75
N VAL A 79 31.56 19.21 -30.76
CA VAL A 79 32.39 19.64 -31.90
C VAL A 79 33.92 19.62 -31.71
N PRO A 80 34.64 18.62 -32.30
CA PRO A 80 35.97 18.86 -32.82
C PRO A 80 35.87 19.61 -34.16
N ALA A 81 36.64 20.68 -34.28
CA ALA A 81 36.75 21.47 -35.50
C ALA A 81 37.43 20.67 -36.62
N GLY A 82 36.78 20.66 -37.80
CA GLY A 82 37.41 20.32 -39.08
C GLY A 82 36.86 19.06 -39.76
N SER A 83 35.89 19.22 -40.67
CA SER A 83 35.95 18.71 -42.05
C SER A 83 34.60 18.82 -42.80
N ASN A 84 34.69 19.48 -43.95
CA ASN A 84 33.97 19.32 -45.22
C ASN A 84 32.43 19.46 -45.32
N VAL A 85 32.08 20.44 -46.15
CA VAL A 85 30.79 21.10 -46.41
C VAL A 85 29.88 20.28 -47.35
N ALA A 86 29.66 19.00 -47.09
CA ALA A 86 28.73 18.18 -47.89
C ALA A 86 27.77 17.28 -47.10
N SER A 87 27.89 17.20 -45.77
CA SER A 87 27.06 16.34 -44.90
C SER A 87 25.93 17.07 -44.15
N ILE A 88 25.75 18.37 -44.37
CA ILE A 88 24.83 19.23 -43.60
C ILE A 88 23.34 19.03 -44.01
N SER A 89 23.03 18.25 -45.05
CA SER A 89 21.64 18.03 -45.50
C SER A 89 20.91 16.87 -44.81
N THR A 90 21.63 15.91 -44.21
CA THR A 90 21.02 14.73 -43.56
C THR A 90 20.71 14.94 -42.08
N GLU A 91 21.47 15.75 -41.37
CA GLU A 91 21.29 15.97 -39.92
C GLU A 91 20.11 16.93 -39.63
N LYS A 92 19.84 17.88 -40.54
CA LYS A 92 18.65 18.74 -40.49
C LYS A 92 17.36 17.99 -40.86
N LYS A 93 17.43 17.00 -41.77
CA LYS A 93 16.30 16.09 -42.06
C LYS A 93 16.06 15.09 -40.92
N ARG A 94 17.12 14.63 -40.23
CA ARG A 94 16.99 13.82 -39.00
C ARG A 94 16.22 14.52 -37.87
N LYS A 95 16.28 15.86 -37.81
CA LYS A 95 15.52 16.66 -36.86
C LYS A 95 14.03 16.81 -37.18
N LEU A 96 13.56 16.41 -38.38
CA LEU A 96 12.13 16.52 -38.71
C LEU A 96 11.25 15.42 -38.11
N TYR A 97 11.82 14.30 -37.63
CA TYR A 97 11.02 13.13 -37.23
C TYR A 97 11.42 12.48 -35.89
N SER A 98 12.45 13.02 -35.24
CA SER A 98 12.78 12.71 -33.85
C SER A 98 12.34 13.88 -32.97
N LEU A 99 11.24 13.68 -32.22
CA LEU A 99 10.76 14.62 -31.19
C LEU A 99 11.81 14.91 -30.09
N TYR A 100 12.98 14.25 -30.12
CA TYR A 100 14.10 14.48 -29.20
C TYR A 100 14.66 15.92 -29.26
N GLY A 101 14.54 16.60 -30.40
CA GLY A 101 14.92 18.03 -30.49
C GLY A 101 13.92 18.98 -29.81
N ILE A 102 12.63 18.62 -29.80
CA ILE A 102 11.56 19.35 -29.10
C ILE A 102 11.57 19.00 -27.60
N TRP A 103 12.08 17.80 -27.25
CA TRP A 103 12.26 17.28 -25.90
C TRP A 103 13.30 18.06 -25.08
N GLU A 104 14.45 18.45 -25.63
CA GLU A 104 15.47 19.21 -24.88
C GLU A 104 14.93 20.59 -24.44
N GLU A 105 14.11 21.20 -25.29
CA GLU A 105 13.45 22.47 -25.03
C GLU A 105 12.20 22.32 -24.13
N LEU A 106 11.46 21.21 -24.26
CA LEU A 106 10.37 20.85 -23.34
C LEU A 106 10.86 20.47 -21.95
N ASN A 107 12.06 19.89 -21.78
CA ASN A 107 12.62 19.54 -20.48
C ASN A 107 12.83 20.79 -19.60
N SER A 108 13.27 21.90 -20.21
CA SER A 108 13.37 23.21 -19.55
C SER A 108 12.01 23.76 -19.07
N ARG A 109 10.91 23.41 -19.78
CA ARG A 109 9.54 23.80 -19.43
C ARG A 109 8.82 22.76 -18.59
N ALA A 110 9.24 21.50 -18.61
CA ALA A 110 8.78 20.45 -17.72
C ALA A 110 9.22 20.78 -16.30
N GLU A 111 10.42 21.36 -16.12
CA GLU A 111 10.83 21.99 -14.86
C GLU A 111 9.94 23.19 -14.47
N ASP A 112 9.46 24.00 -15.41
CA ASP A 112 8.48 25.09 -15.15
C ASP A 112 7.08 24.55 -14.80
N VAL A 113 6.61 23.51 -15.48
CA VAL A 113 5.34 22.82 -15.20
C VAL A 113 5.44 22.08 -13.87
N GLN A 114 6.60 21.49 -13.57
CA GLN A 114 6.94 20.86 -12.30
C GLN A 114 7.03 21.91 -11.20
N MET A 115 7.63 23.07 -11.42
CA MET A 115 7.61 24.18 -10.47
C MET A 115 6.20 24.75 -10.27
N ARG A 116 5.36 24.85 -11.32
CA ARG A 116 3.96 25.31 -11.20
C ARG A 116 3.06 24.25 -10.54
N TYR A 117 3.30 22.97 -10.76
CA TYR A 117 2.57 21.87 -10.13
C TYR A 117 3.01 21.72 -8.67
N GLN A 118 4.32 21.76 -8.41
CA GLN A 118 4.89 21.78 -7.05
C GLN A 118 4.53 23.06 -6.30
N SER A 119 4.41 24.24 -6.92
CA SER A 119 3.97 25.47 -6.23
C SER A 119 2.49 25.40 -5.85
N THR A 120 1.66 24.71 -6.64
CA THR A 120 0.23 24.51 -6.35
C THR A 120 0.01 23.39 -5.33
N SER A 121 0.86 22.35 -5.35
CA SER A 121 0.79 21.20 -4.43
C SER A 121 1.55 21.43 -3.10
N ARG A 122 2.52 22.35 -3.05
CA ARG A 122 3.29 22.72 -1.84
C ARG A 122 2.44 23.27 -0.69
N SER A 123 1.24 23.77 -0.95
CA SER A 123 0.36 24.31 0.09
C SER A 123 -0.38 23.20 0.88
N HIS A 124 -0.62 22.04 0.27
CA HIS A 124 -1.35 20.92 0.89
C HIS A 124 -0.43 19.74 1.27
N MET A 125 0.65 19.51 0.52
CA MET A 125 1.46 18.29 0.66
C MET A 125 2.63 18.42 1.67
N ASN A 126 3.11 19.64 1.93
CA ASN A 126 4.30 19.86 2.77
C ASN A 126 4.07 19.84 4.29
N LEU A 127 2.83 19.78 4.79
CA LEU A 127 2.59 19.58 6.22
C LEU A 127 2.40 18.11 6.55
N PHE A 128 1.59 17.39 5.74
CA PHE A 128 1.35 15.96 5.90
C PHE A 128 2.60 15.13 5.65
N MET A 129 3.30 15.35 4.52
CA MET A 129 4.50 14.56 4.22
C MET A 129 5.67 14.91 5.11
N HIS A 130 5.83 16.16 5.56
CA HIS A 130 7.03 16.56 6.31
C HIS A 130 6.93 16.23 7.81
N GLU A 131 5.74 15.93 8.32
CA GLU A 131 5.51 15.47 9.69
C GLU A 131 5.36 13.95 9.76
N GLU A 132 4.71 13.30 8.77
CA GLU A 132 4.72 11.84 8.62
C GLU A 132 6.10 11.33 8.23
N VAL A 133 6.81 11.90 7.24
CA VAL A 133 8.19 11.48 6.90
C VAL A 133 9.18 11.79 8.03
N LYS A 134 8.88 12.74 8.92
CA LYS A 134 9.77 13.04 10.07
C LYS A 134 9.48 12.10 11.25
N LYS A 135 8.23 11.70 11.47
CA LYS A 135 7.84 10.63 12.41
C LYS A 135 8.25 9.25 11.89
N GLU A 136 8.13 9.01 10.60
CA GLU A 136 8.56 7.81 9.90
C GLU A 136 10.08 7.75 9.88
N LYS A 137 10.82 8.84 9.59
CA LYS A 137 12.30 8.87 9.74
C LYS A 137 12.77 8.79 11.18
N GLN A 138 12.01 9.26 12.16
CA GLN A 138 12.35 9.11 13.59
C GLN A 138 12.04 7.70 14.11
N ALA A 139 10.94 7.09 13.67
CA ALA A 139 10.60 5.69 13.93
C ALA A 139 11.56 4.74 13.19
N GLU A 140 11.93 5.08 11.96
CA GLU A 140 12.92 4.39 11.14
C GLU A 140 14.30 4.53 11.76
N HIS A 141 14.71 5.70 12.30
CA HIS A 141 15.96 5.87 13.09
C HIS A 141 15.96 5.04 14.39
N ALA A 142 14.82 4.98 15.10
CA ALA A 142 14.68 4.15 16.30
C ALA A 142 14.72 2.65 15.96
N LEU A 143 14.13 2.25 14.82
CA LEU A 143 14.20 0.89 14.26
C LEU A 143 15.59 0.57 13.67
N THR A 144 16.32 1.53 13.10
CA THR A 144 17.65 1.27 12.50
C THR A 144 18.69 0.92 13.56
N CYS A 145 18.55 1.46 14.79
CA CYS A 145 19.43 1.09 15.90
C CYS A 145 19.24 -0.37 16.34
N LEU A 146 18.04 -0.95 16.20
CA LEU A 146 17.80 -2.39 16.44
C LEU A 146 18.06 -3.26 15.19
N HIS A 147 17.83 -2.74 13.99
CA HIS A 147 17.98 -3.46 12.72
C HIS A 147 19.45 -3.72 12.33
N ARG A 148 20.41 -3.00 12.93
CA ARG A 148 21.86 -3.15 12.65
C ARG A 148 22.44 -4.52 13.06
N THR A 149 21.72 -5.31 13.85
CA THR A 149 22.21 -6.60 14.36
C THR A 149 21.60 -7.82 13.67
N LEU A 150 20.58 -7.65 12.82
CA LEU A 150 19.95 -8.78 12.15
C LEU A 150 20.71 -9.13 10.86
N MET A 151 21.13 -10.39 10.73
CA MET A 151 21.75 -10.90 9.51
C MET A 151 20.68 -11.46 8.56
N ASP A 152 20.70 -11.01 7.32
CA ASP A 152 19.93 -11.62 6.23
C ASP A 152 20.49 -13.04 5.95
N PRO A 153 19.66 -14.09 5.95
CA PRO A 153 20.07 -15.46 5.65
C PRO A 153 20.78 -15.61 4.29
N HIS A 154 20.47 -14.75 3.31
CA HIS A 154 21.10 -14.78 1.98
C HIS A 154 22.25 -13.77 1.82
N SER A 155 22.62 -13.06 2.88
CA SER A 155 23.79 -12.17 2.83
C SER A 155 25.08 -12.95 2.54
N THR A 156 25.97 -12.34 1.74
CA THR A 156 27.28 -12.95 1.41
C THR A 156 28.09 -13.28 2.66
N ALA A 157 27.99 -12.45 3.70
CA ALA A 157 28.63 -12.70 4.99
C ALA A 157 28.09 -13.95 5.69
N ARG A 158 26.76 -14.14 5.77
CA ARG A 158 26.16 -15.33 6.38
C ARG A 158 26.41 -16.58 5.53
N LEU A 159 26.43 -16.46 4.21
CA LEU A 159 26.77 -17.57 3.31
C LEU A 159 28.21 -18.03 3.48
N VAL A 160 29.18 -17.10 3.53
CA VAL A 160 30.60 -17.44 3.79
C VAL A 160 30.74 -18.08 5.18
N TRP A 161 30.09 -17.52 6.20
CA TRP A 161 30.08 -18.10 7.54
C TRP A 161 29.53 -19.53 7.54
N SER A 162 28.41 -19.76 6.85
CA SER A 162 27.77 -21.07 6.71
C SER A 162 28.63 -22.07 5.92
N PHE A 163 29.36 -21.60 4.90
CA PHE A 163 30.31 -22.41 4.14
C PHE A 163 31.51 -22.85 4.98
N VAL A 164 32.05 -21.97 5.84
CA VAL A 164 33.07 -22.36 6.82
C VAL A 164 32.53 -23.42 7.77
N GLY A 165 31.28 -23.29 8.22
CA GLY A 165 30.61 -24.30 9.05
C GLY A 165 30.44 -25.64 8.35
N LEU A 166 30.11 -25.62 7.05
CA LEU A 166 30.05 -26.81 6.21
C LEU A 166 31.41 -27.53 6.14
N LEU A 167 32.50 -26.78 5.90
CA LEU A 167 33.85 -27.35 5.90
C LEU A 167 34.23 -27.94 7.25
N CYS A 168 33.84 -27.28 8.35
CA CYS A 168 33.98 -27.81 9.70
C CYS A 168 33.25 -29.15 9.87
N VAL A 169 31.96 -29.24 9.51
CA VAL A 169 31.20 -30.50 9.61
C VAL A 169 31.82 -31.62 8.76
N ILE A 170 32.28 -31.31 7.55
CA ILE A 170 32.98 -32.29 6.68
C ILE A 170 34.28 -32.74 7.34
N PHE A 171 35.05 -31.83 7.92
CA PHE A 171 36.27 -32.17 8.65
C PHE A 171 35.98 -33.11 9.83
N ASP A 172 34.96 -32.82 10.66
CA ASP A 172 34.53 -33.73 11.74
C ASP A 172 34.14 -35.12 11.19
N ALA A 173 33.38 -35.14 10.09
CA ALA A 173 32.90 -36.39 9.48
C ALA A 173 34.03 -37.31 9.01
N PHE A 174 35.14 -36.75 8.51
CA PHE A 174 36.32 -37.51 8.06
C PHE A 174 37.39 -37.73 9.15
N SER A 175 37.52 -36.82 10.12
CA SER A 175 38.55 -36.95 11.16
C SER A 175 38.12 -37.87 12.30
N ILE A 176 36.84 -37.82 12.72
CA ILE A 176 36.34 -38.59 13.87
C ILE A 176 36.50 -40.11 13.67
N PRO A 177 36.11 -40.72 12.52
CA PRO A 177 36.31 -42.16 12.31
C PRO A 177 37.77 -42.60 12.42
N VAL A 178 38.71 -41.78 11.94
CA VAL A 178 40.16 -42.05 12.02
C VAL A 178 40.65 -41.95 13.45
N ILE A 179 40.30 -40.85 14.14
CA ILE A 179 40.68 -40.62 15.54
C ILE A 179 40.18 -41.75 16.43
N VAL A 180 38.96 -42.24 16.21
CA VAL A 180 38.39 -43.36 16.97
C VAL A 180 39.08 -44.68 16.63
N SER A 181 39.37 -44.96 15.35
CA SER A 181 39.91 -46.26 14.92
C SER A 181 41.39 -46.44 15.24
N TRP A 182 42.19 -45.36 15.12
CA TRP A 182 43.63 -45.36 15.46
C TRP A 182 43.94 -44.88 16.87
N GLU A 183 42.91 -44.50 17.65
CA GLU A 183 43.04 -44.01 19.02
C GLU A 183 44.03 -42.84 19.19
N ILE A 184 43.99 -41.89 18.26
CA ILE A 184 44.90 -40.73 18.22
C ILE A 184 44.71 -39.86 19.48
N PRO A 185 45.79 -39.52 20.23
CA PRO A 185 45.71 -38.67 21.42
C PRO A 185 45.26 -37.23 21.12
N ASN A 186 44.58 -36.59 22.07
CA ASN A 186 44.07 -35.23 21.87
C ASN A 186 45.14 -34.15 21.71
N SER A 187 46.29 -34.33 22.35
CA SER A 187 47.41 -33.39 22.24
C SER A 187 47.87 -33.17 20.81
N GLU A 188 47.64 -34.14 19.91
CA GLU A 188 48.03 -34.05 18.50
C GLU A 188 47.01 -33.30 17.64
N VAL A 189 45.75 -33.20 18.09
CA VAL A 189 44.62 -32.61 17.32
C VAL A 189 44.05 -31.34 17.95
N GLU A 190 44.47 -30.98 19.17
CA GLU A 190 43.97 -29.84 19.95
C GLU A 190 44.01 -28.51 19.19
N SER A 191 45.08 -28.27 18.42
CA SER A 191 45.30 -27.05 17.64
C SER A 191 44.22 -26.79 16.58
N VAL A 192 43.56 -27.85 16.10
CA VAL A 192 42.47 -27.76 15.11
C VAL A 192 41.10 -27.81 15.80
N LEU A 193 40.98 -28.56 16.90
CA LEU A 193 39.71 -28.73 17.61
C LEU A 193 39.27 -27.45 18.35
N VAL A 194 40.18 -26.71 18.98
CA VAL A 194 39.85 -25.50 19.74
C VAL A 194 39.24 -24.38 18.87
N PRO A 195 39.83 -24.01 17.72
CA PRO A 195 39.22 -23.05 16.79
C PRO A 195 37.83 -23.47 16.31
N MET A 196 37.62 -24.75 16.10
CA MET A 196 36.34 -25.30 15.66
C MET A 196 35.26 -25.21 16.75
N MET A 197 35.61 -25.47 18.01
CA MET A 197 34.71 -25.30 19.16
C MET A 197 34.34 -23.82 19.37
N LEU A 198 35.30 -22.90 19.18
CA LEU A 198 35.05 -21.47 19.19
C LEU A 198 34.09 -21.04 18.07
N TYR A 199 34.30 -21.56 16.85
CA TYR A 199 33.39 -21.30 15.73
C TYR A 199 31.94 -21.68 16.07
N TRP A 200 31.70 -22.89 16.58
CA TRP A 200 30.34 -23.32 16.95
C TRP A 200 29.75 -22.55 18.12
N THR A 201 30.59 -22.05 19.04
CA THR A 201 30.14 -21.18 20.14
C THR A 201 29.66 -19.83 19.60
N VAL A 202 30.37 -19.26 18.61
CA VAL A 202 29.97 -18.00 17.95
C VAL A 202 28.76 -18.22 17.04
N ASP A 203 28.63 -19.38 16.40
CA ASP A 203 27.50 -19.70 15.51
C ASP A 203 26.15 -19.71 16.24
N ILE A 204 26.10 -20.03 17.54
CA ILE A 204 24.88 -19.92 18.36
C ILE A 204 24.41 -18.46 18.40
N GLY A 205 25.33 -17.52 18.61
CA GLY A 205 25.03 -16.07 18.62
C GLY A 205 24.63 -15.55 17.24
N ALA A 206 25.32 -15.98 16.18
CA ALA A 206 24.98 -15.60 14.81
C ALA A 206 23.62 -16.16 14.37
N SER A 207 23.29 -17.41 14.76
CA SER A 207 22.02 -18.07 14.43
C SER A 207 20.84 -17.44 15.16
N ALA A 208 21.02 -16.97 16.40
CA ALA A 208 20.01 -16.20 17.14
C ALA A 208 19.67 -14.84 16.50
N GLN A 209 20.57 -14.31 15.66
CA GLN A 209 20.45 -13.02 14.97
C GLN A 209 20.13 -13.16 13.48
N THR A 210 19.88 -14.38 12.98
CA THR A 210 19.58 -14.63 11.57
C THR A 210 18.06 -14.63 11.33
N GLY A 211 17.59 -13.93 10.30
CA GLY A 211 16.16 -13.94 9.90
C GLY A 211 15.68 -15.32 9.43
N PHE A 212 14.38 -15.60 9.56
CA PHE A 212 13.76 -16.85 9.09
C PHE A 212 12.54 -16.57 8.21
N TYR A 213 12.18 -17.53 7.37
CA TYR A 213 11.01 -17.45 6.49
C TYR A 213 9.77 -18.04 7.16
N GLU A 214 8.69 -17.27 7.19
CA GLU A 214 7.37 -17.71 7.66
C GLU A 214 6.34 -17.42 6.56
N ASN A 215 5.73 -18.46 5.98
CA ASN A 215 4.78 -18.35 4.86
C ASN A 215 5.29 -17.57 3.63
N GLY A 216 6.59 -17.70 3.32
CA GLY A 216 7.23 -17.03 2.17
C GLY A 216 7.64 -15.58 2.43
N LEU A 217 7.41 -15.04 3.63
CA LEU A 217 7.89 -13.71 4.03
C LEU A 217 9.11 -13.85 4.94
N LEU A 218 10.14 -13.06 4.64
CA LEU A 218 11.34 -12.96 5.48
C LEU A 218 11.01 -12.14 6.73
N VAL A 219 10.99 -12.78 7.91
CA VAL A 219 10.71 -12.12 9.19
C VAL A 219 12.00 -11.45 9.70
N GLN A 220 12.06 -10.12 9.59
CA GLN A 220 13.24 -9.33 9.95
C GLN A 220 13.20 -8.70 11.36
N SER A 221 12.45 -9.30 12.30
CA SER A 221 12.42 -8.82 13.69
C SER A 221 13.34 -9.65 14.60
N PRO A 222 14.31 -9.07 15.31
CA PRO A 222 15.26 -9.81 16.13
C PRO A 222 14.58 -10.58 17.28
N ALA A 223 13.51 -10.02 17.87
CA ALA A 223 12.77 -10.69 18.93
C ALA A 223 12.08 -11.98 18.45
N ARG A 224 11.47 -11.98 17.26
CA ARG A 224 10.85 -13.20 16.70
C ARG A 224 11.90 -14.20 16.22
N ALA A 225 13.01 -13.73 15.63
CA ALA A 225 14.11 -14.59 15.22
C ALA A 225 14.71 -15.35 16.42
N LEU A 226 14.98 -14.64 17.52
CA LEU A 226 15.45 -15.24 18.76
C LEU A 226 14.44 -16.25 19.32
N THR A 227 13.16 -15.88 19.41
CA THR A 227 12.11 -16.76 19.96
C THR A 227 11.95 -18.03 19.12
N HIS A 228 12.00 -17.91 17.79
CA HIS A 228 11.95 -19.05 16.89
C HIS A 228 13.17 -19.97 17.04
N TYR A 229 14.38 -19.40 17.14
CA TYR A 229 15.60 -20.17 17.36
C TYR A 229 15.61 -20.90 18.72
N LEU A 230 15.18 -20.23 19.79
CA LEU A 230 15.06 -20.79 21.13
C LEU A 230 14.13 -22.01 21.20
N ARG A 231 13.06 -22.03 20.38
CA ARG A 231 12.09 -23.13 20.35
C ARG A 231 12.52 -24.33 19.47
N THR A 232 13.42 -24.12 18.51
CA THR A 232 13.72 -25.11 17.47
C THR A 232 15.09 -25.77 17.66
N TRP A 233 16.18 -25.00 17.52
CA TRP A 233 17.54 -25.55 17.42
C TRP A 233 18.44 -25.21 18.61
N PHE A 234 18.08 -24.21 19.42
CA PHE A 234 18.94 -23.73 20.52
C PHE A 234 19.33 -24.83 21.51
N LEU A 235 18.36 -25.63 21.98
CA LEU A 235 18.63 -26.71 22.94
C LEU A 235 19.63 -27.73 22.40
N PHE A 236 19.49 -28.08 21.12
CA PHE A 236 20.39 -29.01 20.45
C PHE A 236 21.81 -28.42 20.31
N ASP A 237 21.92 -27.18 19.84
CA ASP A 237 23.21 -26.52 19.62
C ASP A 237 23.99 -26.31 20.93
N VAL A 238 23.31 -25.84 21.97
CA VAL A 238 23.91 -25.65 23.30
C VAL A 238 24.33 -27.00 23.89
N ALA A 239 23.50 -28.04 23.77
CA ALA A 239 23.85 -29.36 24.30
C ALA A 239 25.12 -29.92 23.65
N VAL A 240 25.27 -29.82 22.31
CA VAL A 240 26.46 -30.33 21.61
C VAL A 240 27.71 -29.50 21.94
N VAL A 241 27.60 -28.17 22.00
CA VAL A 241 28.75 -27.29 22.31
C VAL A 241 29.18 -27.42 23.77
N THR A 242 28.24 -27.43 24.72
CA THR A 242 28.56 -27.59 26.15
C THR A 242 29.26 -28.92 26.40
N PHE A 243 28.79 -29.97 25.75
CA PHE A 243 29.37 -31.28 25.83
C PHE A 243 30.82 -31.34 25.30
N ASP A 244 31.13 -30.63 24.22
CA ASP A 244 32.49 -30.49 23.69
C ASP A 244 33.46 -29.81 24.67
N TRP A 245 33.02 -28.70 25.28
CA TRP A 245 33.81 -27.98 26.28
C TRP A 245 34.03 -28.80 27.55
N VAL A 246 33.00 -29.51 28.02
CA VAL A 246 33.08 -30.38 29.21
C VAL A 246 34.09 -31.51 28.98
N MET A 247 34.10 -32.13 27.81
CA MET A 247 35.04 -33.21 27.49
C MET A 247 36.48 -32.71 27.40
N LEU A 248 36.73 -31.53 26.83
CA LEU A 248 38.06 -30.93 26.79
C LEU A 248 38.61 -30.69 28.20
N VAL A 249 37.79 -30.16 29.11
CA VAL A 249 38.17 -29.87 30.50
C VAL A 249 38.40 -31.16 31.31
N LEU A 250 37.52 -32.16 31.16
CA LEU A 250 37.67 -33.46 31.83
C LEU A 250 38.97 -34.16 31.43
N GLU A 251 39.33 -34.13 30.14
CA GLU A 251 40.55 -34.76 29.64
C GLU A 251 41.81 -34.04 30.15
N GLY A 252 41.81 -32.70 30.14
CA GLY A 252 42.91 -31.89 30.70
C GLY A 252 43.08 -32.01 32.23
N SER A 253 42.03 -32.40 32.96
CA SER A 253 42.08 -32.63 34.41
C SER A 253 42.67 -34.01 34.77
N THR A 254 42.47 -35.01 33.91
CA THR A 254 42.95 -36.39 34.14
C THR A 254 44.45 -36.57 33.90
N THR A 255 45.09 -35.71 33.12
CA THR A 255 46.54 -35.70 32.90
C THR A 255 47.35 -35.21 34.11
N SER A 256 46.72 -34.52 35.07
CA SER A 256 47.40 -33.99 36.27
C SER A 256 47.35 -34.90 37.51
N SER A 257 46.65 -36.05 37.47
CA SER A 257 46.54 -36.96 38.62
C SER A 257 46.98 -38.39 38.30
N ASN A 258 48.03 -38.87 38.97
CA ASN A 258 48.60 -40.22 38.88
C ASN A 258 47.67 -41.32 39.49
N SER A 259 46.39 -41.35 39.12
CA SER A 259 45.48 -42.45 39.51
C SER A 259 45.37 -43.51 38.41
N MET A 260 46.34 -44.42 38.42
CA MET A 260 46.42 -45.63 37.58
C MET A 260 45.20 -46.55 37.82
N GLY A 261 44.10 -46.33 37.09
CA GLY A 261 42.98 -47.27 37.04
C GLY A 261 41.65 -46.67 36.57
N VAL A 262 41.32 -45.44 36.98
CA VAL A 262 40.06 -44.78 36.61
C VAL A 262 40.20 -43.98 35.30
N GLY A 263 41.38 -43.41 35.04
CA GLY A 263 41.66 -42.61 33.83
C GLY A 263 41.48 -43.39 32.51
N GLY A 264 41.88 -44.67 32.45
CA GLY A 264 41.77 -45.47 31.22
C GLY A 264 40.34 -45.85 30.80
N ARG A 265 39.37 -45.81 31.72
CA ARG A 265 37.95 -46.04 31.42
C ARG A 265 37.27 -44.72 31.02
N VAL A 266 37.61 -43.62 31.69
CA VAL A 266 37.13 -42.26 31.36
C VAL A 266 37.64 -41.82 29.99
N LEU A 267 38.91 -42.07 29.65
CA LEU A 267 39.48 -41.77 28.33
C LEU A 267 38.81 -42.59 27.20
N ARG A 268 38.46 -43.85 27.44
CA ARG A 268 37.71 -44.68 26.48
C ARG A 268 36.30 -44.15 26.25
N VAL A 269 35.60 -43.76 27.32
CA VAL A 269 34.27 -43.14 27.23
C VAL A 269 34.35 -41.81 26.48
N ALA A 270 35.31 -40.93 26.80
CA ALA A 270 35.52 -39.64 26.13
C ALA A 270 35.81 -39.75 24.62
N ARG A 271 36.38 -40.87 24.15
CA ARG A 271 36.62 -41.13 22.71
C ARG A 271 35.33 -41.51 21.97
N VAL A 272 34.55 -42.47 22.49
CA VAL A 272 33.29 -42.92 21.87
C VAL A 272 32.27 -41.78 21.82
N VAL A 273 32.29 -40.99 22.86
CA VAL A 273 31.53 -39.77 23.01
C VAL A 273 31.71 -38.76 21.84
N ARG A 274 32.85 -38.74 21.13
CA ARG A 274 33.08 -37.82 20.00
C ARG A 274 32.14 -38.07 18.82
N ILE A 275 31.56 -39.26 18.75
CA ILE A 275 30.52 -39.60 17.78
C ILE A 275 29.30 -38.67 17.94
N VAL A 276 29.06 -38.08 19.12
CA VAL A 276 28.02 -37.06 19.34
C VAL A 276 28.22 -35.83 18.45
N ARG A 277 29.47 -35.46 18.10
CA ARG A 277 29.73 -34.37 17.15
C ARG A 277 29.21 -34.68 15.75
N LEU A 278 29.12 -35.96 15.36
CA LEU A 278 28.52 -36.37 14.08
C LEU A 278 27.01 -36.07 14.02
N LEU A 279 26.33 -35.81 15.16
CA LEU A 279 24.96 -35.31 15.15
C LEU A 279 24.86 -33.95 14.42
N ARG A 280 25.95 -33.19 14.31
CA ARG A 280 26.01 -31.95 13.50
C ARG A 280 25.79 -32.21 12.01
N LEU A 281 25.91 -33.46 11.53
CA LEU A 281 25.53 -33.83 10.15
C LEU A 281 24.05 -33.55 9.86
N VAL A 282 23.19 -33.43 10.88
CA VAL A 282 21.79 -32.98 10.67
C VAL A 282 21.77 -31.55 10.10
N LYS A 283 22.71 -30.68 10.48
CA LYS A 283 22.84 -29.32 9.93
C LYS A 283 23.25 -29.32 8.46
N LEU A 284 23.91 -30.38 7.98
CA LEU A 284 24.36 -30.50 6.59
C LEU A 284 23.17 -30.42 5.62
N GLN A 285 22.01 -30.96 5.99
CA GLN A 285 20.80 -30.92 5.14
C GLN A 285 20.32 -29.48 4.92
N ASN A 286 20.25 -28.68 5.99
CA ASN A 286 19.83 -27.28 5.92
C ASN A 286 20.84 -26.43 5.15
N LEU A 287 22.14 -26.68 5.33
CA LEU A 287 23.22 -25.95 4.64
C LEU A 287 23.29 -26.29 3.15
N LEU A 288 23.14 -27.58 2.79
CA LEU A 288 23.07 -28.01 1.40
C LEU A 288 21.85 -27.44 0.70
N GLN A 289 20.70 -27.34 1.39
CA GLN A 289 19.51 -26.73 0.83
C GLN A 289 19.73 -25.23 0.54
N VAL A 290 20.33 -24.48 1.47
CA VAL A 290 20.67 -23.05 1.24
C VAL A 290 21.64 -22.89 0.07
N VAL A 291 22.63 -23.78 -0.07
CA VAL A 291 23.57 -23.78 -1.21
C VAL A 291 22.86 -24.14 -2.52
N GLU A 292 21.97 -25.13 -2.50
CA GLU A 292 21.17 -25.53 -3.66
C GLU A 292 20.22 -24.42 -4.11
N ASP A 293 19.57 -23.74 -3.17
CA ASP A 293 18.68 -22.61 -3.43
C ASP A 293 19.47 -21.41 -3.96
N SER A 294 20.65 -21.14 -3.38
CA SER A 294 21.55 -20.05 -3.82
C SER A 294 22.15 -20.31 -5.20
N LEU A 295 22.51 -21.56 -5.51
CA LEU A 295 22.97 -21.98 -6.83
C LEU A 295 21.83 -22.15 -7.84
N GLY A 296 20.59 -22.35 -7.35
CA GLY A 296 19.37 -22.45 -8.15
C GLY A 296 19.11 -21.19 -8.98
N TYR A 297 19.51 -20.02 -8.48
CA TYR A 297 19.45 -18.74 -9.21
C TYR A 297 20.35 -18.70 -10.44
N ALA A 298 21.41 -19.52 -10.51
CA ALA A 298 22.36 -19.50 -11.60
C ALA A 298 21.98 -20.39 -12.80
N TYR A 299 20.88 -21.16 -12.73
CA TYR A 299 20.28 -22.04 -13.76
C TYR A 299 21.14 -22.43 -14.98
N MET A 300 22.40 -22.84 -14.75
CA MET A 300 23.21 -23.48 -15.78
C MET A 300 22.92 -24.97 -15.69
N GLN A 301 22.15 -25.49 -16.63
CA GLN A 301 21.67 -26.89 -16.67
C GLN A 301 22.79 -27.93 -16.48
N GLY A 302 24.03 -27.60 -16.89
CA GLY A 302 25.21 -28.44 -16.67
C GLY A 302 25.66 -28.53 -15.20
N MET A 303 25.47 -27.48 -14.39
CA MET A 303 25.88 -27.46 -12.99
C MET A 303 25.07 -28.43 -12.12
N GLN A 304 23.79 -28.66 -12.43
CA GLN A 304 22.98 -29.65 -11.70
C GLN A 304 23.52 -31.08 -11.89
N LEU A 305 23.95 -31.42 -13.10
CA LEU A 305 24.60 -32.71 -13.37
C LEU A 305 25.94 -32.81 -12.64
N VAL A 306 26.76 -31.75 -12.67
CA VAL A 306 28.06 -31.70 -11.96
C VAL A 306 27.85 -31.87 -10.45
N VAL A 307 26.88 -31.18 -9.85
CA VAL A 307 26.56 -31.31 -8.42
C VAL A 307 26.05 -32.71 -8.09
N ALA A 308 25.18 -33.30 -8.92
CA ALA A 308 24.68 -34.66 -8.71
C ALA A 308 25.82 -35.70 -8.77
N VAL A 309 26.72 -35.58 -9.73
CA VAL A 309 27.91 -36.45 -9.85
C VAL A 309 28.86 -36.22 -8.66
N ALA A 310 29.12 -34.98 -8.28
CA ALA A 310 29.97 -34.65 -7.14
C ALA A 310 29.43 -35.24 -5.82
N LYS A 311 28.10 -35.17 -5.59
CA LYS A 311 27.45 -35.80 -4.42
C LYS A 311 27.57 -37.32 -4.44
N ALA A 312 27.39 -37.95 -5.60
CA ALA A 312 27.54 -39.40 -5.74
C ALA A 312 28.98 -39.85 -5.46
N LEU A 313 29.97 -39.11 -5.99
CA LEU A 313 31.38 -39.36 -5.73
C LEU A 313 31.74 -39.14 -4.25
N LEU A 314 31.26 -38.05 -3.64
CA LEU A 314 31.46 -37.76 -2.21
C LEU A 314 30.88 -38.89 -1.33
N LEU A 315 29.68 -39.39 -1.65
CA LEU A 315 29.05 -40.49 -0.93
C LEU A 315 29.89 -41.77 -1.00
N ILE A 316 30.45 -42.10 -2.19
CA ILE A 316 31.33 -43.26 -2.36
C ILE A 316 32.62 -43.07 -1.57
N VAL A 317 33.29 -41.93 -1.70
CA VAL A 317 34.54 -41.62 -0.97
C VAL A 317 34.32 -41.67 0.54
N PHE A 318 33.23 -41.09 1.03
CA PHE A 318 32.87 -41.11 2.45
C PHE A 318 32.56 -42.54 2.94
N SER A 319 31.84 -43.33 2.14
CA SER A 319 31.57 -44.75 2.47
C SER A 319 32.86 -45.57 2.54
N VAL A 320 33.76 -45.40 1.57
CA VAL A 320 35.07 -46.06 1.55
C VAL A 320 35.87 -45.70 2.81
N HIS A 321 35.87 -44.42 3.18
CA HIS A 321 36.55 -43.93 4.37
C HIS A 321 36.00 -44.54 5.67
N VAL A 322 34.69 -44.44 5.90
CA VAL A 322 34.06 -44.92 7.16
C VAL A 322 34.18 -46.43 7.29
N LEU A 323 33.86 -47.17 6.22
CA LEU A 323 33.98 -48.63 6.21
C LEU A 323 35.44 -49.08 6.31
N GLY A 324 36.40 -48.29 5.79
CA GLY A 324 37.83 -48.56 5.91
C GLY A 324 38.32 -48.36 7.34
N CYS A 325 37.90 -47.29 8.01
CA CYS A 325 38.19 -47.06 9.43
C CYS A 325 37.63 -48.18 10.30
N PHE A 326 36.38 -48.60 10.04
CA PHE A 326 35.77 -49.71 10.77
C PHE A 326 36.44 -51.07 10.45
N TRP A 327 36.89 -51.30 9.22
CA TRP A 327 37.66 -52.49 8.86
C TRP A 327 38.95 -52.62 9.68
N PHE A 328 39.67 -51.50 9.85
CA PHE A 328 40.83 -51.44 10.74
C PHE A 328 40.46 -51.75 12.19
N MET A 329 39.38 -51.14 12.69
CA MET A 329 38.88 -51.35 14.05
C MET A 329 38.50 -52.81 14.33
N VAL A 330 37.83 -53.48 13.38
CA VAL A 330 37.49 -54.91 13.47
C VAL A 330 38.76 -55.78 13.53
N GLY A 331 39.77 -55.46 12.72
CA GLY A 331 41.06 -56.15 12.73
C GLY A 331 41.80 -55.99 14.07
N LYS A 332 41.88 -54.76 14.57
CA LYS A 332 42.53 -54.43 15.87
C LYS A 332 41.80 -55.08 17.05
N THR A 333 40.47 -55.02 17.08
CA THR A 333 39.67 -55.66 18.13
C THR A 333 39.81 -57.19 18.11
N SER A 334 39.95 -57.79 16.92
CA SER A 334 40.17 -59.23 16.80
C SER A 334 41.56 -59.63 17.34
N GLU A 335 42.58 -58.80 17.09
CA GLU A 335 43.93 -58.97 17.66
C GLU A 335 43.94 -58.81 19.19
N GLU A 336 43.24 -57.81 19.74
CA GLU A 336 43.09 -57.60 21.19
C GLU A 336 42.40 -58.78 21.90
N ASN A 337 41.50 -59.46 21.20
CA ASN A 337 40.85 -60.69 21.69
C ASN A 337 41.70 -61.96 21.49
N GLY A 338 42.93 -61.83 20.97
CA GLY A 338 43.87 -62.94 20.76
C GLY A 338 43.60 -63.79 19.51
N LEU A 339 42.80 -63.30 18.55
CA LEU A 339 42.51 -63.98 17.29
C LEU A 339 43.47 -63.51 16.18
N GLU A 340 43.88 -64.41 15.28
CA GLU A 340 44.65 -64.03 14.07
C GLU A 340 43.77 -63.15 13.18
N SER A 341 44.21 -61.92 12.92
CA SER A 341 43.51 -60.93 12.10
C SER A 341 44.25 -60.67 10.79
N TRP A 342 43.59 -59.98 9.86
CA TRP A 342 44.22 -59.54 8.61
C TRP A 342 45.46 -58.64 8.84
N LEU A 343 45.52 -57.93 9.97
CA LEU A 343 46.67 -57.08 10.34
C LEU A 343 47.92 -57.92 10.64
N THR A 344 47.76 -59.00 11.39
CA THR A 344 48.85 -59.90 11.79
C THR A 344 49.27 -60.79 10.61
N ARG A 345 48.31 -61.30 9.84
CA ARG A 345 48.56 -62.24 8.73
C ARG A 345 49.38 -61.64 7.58
N TYR A 346 49.04 -60.40 7.21
CA TYR A 346 49.67 -59.70 6.10
C TYR A 346 50.77 -58.72 6.57
N SER A 347 51.18 -58.80 7.84
CA SER A 347 52.22 -57.96 8.46
C SER A 347 51.96 -56.44 8.32
N TYR A 348 50.70 -56.03 8.43
CA TYR A 348 50.30 -54.61 8.45
C TYR A 348 50.33 -54.01 9.86
N HIS A 349 50.39 -54.84 10.91
CA HIS A 349 50.53 -54.39 12.31
C HIS A 349 51.79 -53.51 12.52
N SER A 350 52.91 -53.86 11.88
CA SER A 350 54.20 -53.15 12.03
C SER A 350 54.40 -51.98 11.04
N LYS A 351 53.43 -51.71 10.17
CA LYS A 351 53.51 -50.64 9.16
C LYS A 351 53.00 -49.31 9.71
N GLY A 352 53.40 -48.21 9.07
CA GLY A 352 52.95 -46.87 9.43
C GLY A 352 51.42 -46.69 9.28
N GLN A 353 50.84 -45.78 10.06
CA GLN A 353 49.40 -45.53 10.08
C GLN A 353 48.82 -45.15 8.71
N SER A 354 49.57 -44.38 7.92
CA SER A 354 49.18 -44.00 6.55
C SER A 354 49.08 -45.20 5.61
N GLU A 355 50.01 -46.15 5.69
CA GLU A 355 49.98 -47.38 4.89
C GLU A 355 48.83 -48.29 5.30
N GLN A 356 48.55 -48.40 6.59
CA GLN A 356 47.40 -49.14 7.12
C GLN A 356 46.08 -48.55 6.61
N TYR A 357 45.93 -47.22 6.68
CA TYR A 357 44.74 -46.51 6.21
C TYR A 357 44.52 -46.69 4.70
N LEU A 358 45.58 -46.49 3.90
CA LEU A 358 45.50 -46.68 2.44
C LEU A 358 45.17 -48.13 2.07
N ALA A 359 45.71 -49.13 2.80
CA ALA A 359 45.36 -50.53 2.59
C ALA A 359 43.89 -50.82 2.89
N CYS A 360 43.33 -50.24 3.96
CA CYS A 360 41.91 -50.37 4.29
C CYS A 360 41.02 -49.74 3.21
N CYS A 361 41.34 -48.51 2.79
CA CYS A 361 40.59 -47.81 1.73
C CYS A 361 40.63 -48.58 0.40
N HIS A 362 41.81 -49.10 0.01
CA HIS A 362 41.95 -49.91 -1.19
C HIS A 362 41.12 -51.19 -1.12
N TRP A 363 41.12 -51.87 0.03
CA TRP A 363 40.33 -53.08 0.24
C TRP A 363 38.82 -52.83 0.12
N ILE A 364 38.32 -51.77 0.74
CA ILE A 364 36.90 -51.38 0.63
C ILE A 364 36.56 -50.97 -0.79
N LEU A 365 37.41 -50.17 -1.45
CA LEU A 365 37.18 -49.74 -2.83
C LEU A 365 37.07 -50.93 -3.78
N GLY A 366 37.85 -52.00 -3.55
CA GLY A 366 37.73 -53.26 -4.28
C GLY A 366 36.36 -53.93 -4.18
N GLN A 367 35.62 -53.73 -3.07
CA GLN A 367 34.25 -54.22 -2.89
C GLN A 367 33.21 -53.38 -3.65
N PHE A 368 33.53 -52.15 -4.04
CA PHE A 368 32.67 -51.29 -4.86
C PHE A 368 32.85 -51.55 -6.37
N THR A 369 34.02 -52.02 -6.80
CA THR A 369 34.41 -52.22 -8.22
C THR A 369 34.67 -53.69 -8.61
N PRO A 370 34.09 -54.64 -7.86
CA PRO A 370 34.49 -56.07 -7.78
C PRO A 370 35.93 -56.40 -8.24
N ALA A 371 36.92 -55.65 -7.78
CA ALA A 371 38.30 -55.82 -8.19
C ALA A 371 38.98 -56.95 -7.38
N PRO A 372 39.91 -57.73 -7.97
CA PRO A 372 40.62 -58.79 -7.26
C PRO A 372 41.52 -58.19 -6.16
N MET A 373 41.24 -58.54 -4.90
CA MET A 373 41.95 -58.01 -3.72
C MET A 373 42.97 -59.01 -3.17
N ALA A 374 44.13 -58.51 -2.73
CA ALA A 374 45.19 -59.32 -2.11
C ALA A 374 44.93 -59.63 -0.61
N ILE A 375 44.09 -58.83 0.05
CA ILE A 375 43.75 -58.95 1.47
C ILE A 375 42.39 -59.63 1.60
N HIS A 376 42.29 -60.66 2.44
CA HIS A 376 41.07 -61.43 2.68
C HIS A 376 40.70 -61.49 4.16
N ALA A 377 39.39 -61.59 4.44
CA ALA A 377 38.85 -61.80 5.79
C ALA A 377 39.13 -63.24 6.29
N TRP A 378 39.74 -63.37 7.46
CA TRP A 378 40.19 -64.67 7.98
C TRP A 378 39.26 -65.22 9.05
N ASN A 379 38.97 -64.41 10.06
CA ASN A 379 38.16 -64.80 11.22
C ASN A 379 36.64 -64.59 10.99
N ALA A 380 35.81 -65.14 11.89
CA ALA A 380 34.35 -65.11 11.74
C ALA A 380 33.77 -63.68 11.76
N THR A 381 34.34 -62.79 12.59
CA THR A 381 33.92 -61.39 12.71
C THR A 381 34.26 -60.58 11.46
N GLU A 382 35.47 -60.74 10.93
CA GLU A 382 35.89 -60.14 9.66
C GLU A 382 35.06 -60.64 8.48
N ARG A 383 34.73 -61.95 8.44
CA ARG A 383 33.88 -62.51 7.38
C ARG A 383 32.45 -61.99 7.43
N ALA A 384 31.87 -61.88 8.63
CA ALA A 384 30.56 -61.28 8.82
C ALA A 384 30.54 -59.81 8.36
N TYR A 385 31.58 -59.06 8.72
CA TYR A 385 31.74 -57.68 8.25
C TYR A 385 31.92 -57.59 6.73
N ASN A 386 32.70 -58.48 6.12
CA ASN A 386 32.89 -58.52 4.67
C ASN A 386 31.57 -58.76 3.93
N VAL A 387 30.74 -59.71 4.39
CA VAL A 387 29.40 -59.95 3.82
C VAL A 387 28.54 -58.68 3.89
N PHE A 388 28.57 -58.00 5.04
CA PHE A 388 27.87 -56.71 5.20
C PHE A 388 28.36 -55.65 4.21
N VAL A 389 29.68 -55.46 4.08
CA VAL A 389 30.28 -54.48 3.17
C VAL A 389 29.90 -54.73 1.71
N ILE A 390 29.83 -56.00 1.28
CA ILE A 390 29.41 -56.35 -0.09
C ILE A 390 27.95 -55.94 -0.36
N PHE A 391 27.02 -56.26 0.55
CA PHE A 391 25.63 -55.84 0.38
C PHE A 391 25.47 -54.31 0.43
N PHE A 392 26.23 -53.65 1.32
CA PHE A 392 26.21 -52.20 1.45
C PHE A 392 26.79 -51.51 0.20
N SER A 393 27.91 -51.97 -0.34
CA SER A 393 28.54 -51.39 -1.54
C SER A 393 27.62 -51.51 -2.76
N LEU A 394 26.96 -52.66 -2.95
CA LEU A 394 25.97 -52.86 -4.00
C LEU A 394 24.82 -51.85 -3.91
N LEU A 395 24.29 -51.61 -2.70
CA LEU A 395 23.21 -50.65 -2.47
C LEU A 395 23.65 -49.21 -2.80
N VAL A 396 24.83 -48.81 -2.33
CA VAL A 396 25.36 -47.44 -2.58
C VAL A 396 25.59 -47.22 -4.07
N VAL A 397 26.27 -48.14 -4.76
CA VAL A 397 26.53 -48.03 -6.21
C VAL A 397 25.23 -47.97 -7.02
N ALA A 398 24.27 -48.84 -6.73
CA ALA A 398 22.97 -48.84 -7.41
C ALA A 398 22.23 -47.51 -7.21
N SER A 399 22.26 -46.94 -6.00
CA SER A 399 21.63 -45.66 -5.70
C SER A 399 22.30 -44.49 -6.44
N CYS A 400 23.63 -44.48 -6.53
CA CYS A 400 24.39 -43.47 -7.25
C CYS A 400 24.06 -43.47 -8.74
N ILE A 401 24.05 -44.65 -9.37
CA ILE A 401 23.71 -44.80 -10.79
C ILE A 401 22.28 -44.29 -11.04
N SER A 402 21.30 -44.73 -10.23
CA SER A 402 19.91 -44.32 -10.38
C SER A 402 19.73 -42.79 -10.30
N ARG A 403 20.41 -42.13 -9.36
CA ARG A 403 20.32 -40.66 -9.20
C ARG A 403 20.96 -39.93 -10.37
N VAL A 404 22.15 -40.34 -10.82
CA VAL A 404 22.82 -39.74 -11.97
C VAL A 404 21.98 -39.91 -13.24
N SER A 405 21.43 -41.12 -13.47
CA SER A 405 20.56 -41.37 -14.62
C SER A 405 19.29 -40.52 -14.59
N ALA A 406 18.65 -40.35 -13.43
CA ALA A 406 17.46 -39.50 -13.30
C ALA A 406 17.76 -38.03 -13.64
N THR A 407 18.89 -37.49 -13.14
CA THR A 407 19.32 -36.12 -13.45
C THR A 407 19.62 -35.94 -14.94
N ILE A 408 20.28 -36.92 -15.58
CA ILE A 408 20.54 -36.89 -17.03
C ILE A 408 19.21 -36.80 -17.80
N GLN A 409 18.22 -37.61 -17.45
CA GLN A 409 16.90 -37.58 -18.10
C GLN A 409 16.20 -36.24 -17.91
N GLN A 410 16.30 -35.63 -16.73
CA GLN A 410 15.75 -34.30 -16.46
C GLN A 410 16.42 -33.21 -17.32
N VAL A 411 17.74 -33.24 -17.46
CA VAL A 411 18.48 -32.29 -18.32
C VAL A 411 18.13 -32.49 -19.80
N ILE A 412 18.02 -33.74 -20.27
CA ILE A 412 17.59 -34.04 -21.64
C ILE A 412 16.18 -33.49 -21.90
N LYS A 413 15.25 -33.71 -20.96
CA LYS A 413 13.87 -33.22 -21.05
C LYS A 413 13.81 -31.70 -21.11
N LEU A 414 14.57 -30.99 -20.27
CA LEU A 414 14.65 -29.52 -20.28
C LEU A 414 15.25 -28.99 -21.59
N ASN A 415 16.19 -29.72 -22.21
CA ASN A 415 16.80 -29.35 -23.48
C ASN A 415 15.93 -29.67 -24.71
N SER A 416 14.99 -30.62 -24.61
CA SER A 416 14.13 -31.01 -25.73
C SER A 416 12.92 -30.10 -25.93
N GLU A 417 12.53 -29.30 -24.95
CA GLU A 417 11.28 -28.51 -24.98
C GLU A 417 11.14 -27.59 -26.20
N ALA A 418 12.22 -26.92 -26.61
CA ALA A 418 12.21 -26.06 -27.80
C ALA A 418 12.01 -26.87 -29.09
N GLY A 419 12.63 -28.06 -29.16
CA GLY A 419 12.43 -29.00 -30.27
C GLY A 419 11.00 -29.53 -30.33
N ASP A 420 10.41 -29.83 -29.18
CA ASP A 420 9.04 -30.32 -29.06
C ASP A 420 8.01 -29.26 -29.49
N ARG A 421 8.17 -28.00 -29.07
CA ARG A 421 7.33 -26.87 -29.53
C ARG A 421 7.44 -26.65 -31.03
N LYS A 422 8.66 -26.65 -31.58
CA LYS A 422 8.90 -26.55 -33.03
C LYS A 422 8.23 -27.70 -33.78
N ARG A 423 8.27 -28.92 -33.24
CA ARG A 423 7.63 -30.11 -33.81
C ARG A 423 6.10 -29.99 -33.80
N GLN A 424 5.50 -29.44 -32.74
CA GLN A 424 4.05 -29.19 -32.68
C GLN A 424 3.59 -28.20 -33.76
N VAL A 425 4.33 -27.09 -33.96
CA VAL A 425 4.03 -26.13 -35.04
C VAL A 425 4.19 -26.79 -36.42
N ALA A 426 5.26 -27.58 -36.62
CA ALA A 426 5.45 -28.32 -37.87
C ALA A 426 4.30 -29.31 -38.16
N MET A 427 3.79 -29.99 -37.13
CA MET A 427 2.62 -30.86 -37.25
C MET A 427 1.36 -30.07 -37.62
N TYR A 428 1.09 -28.95 -36.96
CA TYR A 428 -0.05 -28.07 -37.27
C TYR A 428 -0.03 -27.61 -38.74
N LEU A 429 1.13 -27.12 -39.21
CA LEU A 429 1.28 -26.67 -40.60
C LEU A 429 1.07 -27.80 -41.61
N LYS A 430 1.54 -29.01 -41.28
CA LYS A 430 1.36 -30.21 -42.10
C LYS A 430 -0.10 -30.66 -42.15
N ILE A 431 -0.79 -30.69 -41.01
CA ILE A 431 -2.21 -31.07 -40.89
C ILE A 431 -3.09 -30.11 -41.69
N ASN A 432 -2.81 -28.81 -41.61
CA ASN A 432 -3.57 -27.76 -42.31
C ASN A 432 -3.14 -27.55 -43.77
N LYS A 433 -2.27 -28.39 -44.32
CA LYS A 433 -1.81 -28.35 -45.73
C LYS A 433 -1.30 -26.96 -46.17
N ILE A 434 -0.57 -26.28 -45.29
CA ILE A 434 0.04 -24.97 -45.60
C ILE A 434 1.14 -25.15 -46.65
N SER A 435 1.32 -24.15 -47.53
CA SER A 435 2.33 -24.20 -48.60
C SER A 435 3.75 -24.39 -48.06
N SER A 436 4.59 -25.17 -48.76
CA SER A 436 5.96 -25.48 -48.32
C SER A 436 6.82 -24.25 -48.11
N HIS A 437 6.62 -23.21 -48.92
CA HIS A 437 7.33 -21.93 -48.79
C HIS A 437 6.97 -21.21 -47.49
N LEU A 438 5.68 -21.09 -47.16
CA LEU A 438 5.23 -20.48 -45.90
C LEU A 438 5.63 -21.34 -44.70
N CYS A 439 5.58 -22.67 -44.83
CA CYS A 439 5.98 -23.59 -43.77
C CYS A 439 7.46 -23.42 -43.36
N ILE A 440 8.36 -23.31 -44.34
CA ILE A 440 9.78 -23.06 -44.07
C ILE A 440 9.99 -21.69 -43.41
N ARG A 441 9.27 -20.65 -43.87
CA ARG A 441 9.34 -19.31 -43.25
C ARG A 441 8.88 -19.33 -41.79
N VAL A 442 7.69 -19.86 -41.52
CA VAL A 442 7.15 -19.97 -40.16
C VAL A 442 8.08 -20.78 -39.26
N LEU A 443 8.63 -21.91 -39.75
CA LEU A 443 9.56 -22.72 -38.95
C LEU A 443 10.90 -22.02 -38.70
N ARG A 444 11.40 -21.18 -39.62
CA ARG A 444 12.59 -20.34 -39.40
C ARG A 444 12.31 -19.23 -38.39
N PHE A 445 11.16 -18.57 -38.49
CA PHE A 445 10.71 -17.58 -37.51
C PHE A 445 10.61 -18.20 -36.12
N VAL A 446 9.95 -19.37 -35.99
CA VAL A 446 9.82 -20.11 -34.72
C VAL A 446 11.18 -20.53 -34.19
N ASP A 447 12.09 -21.00 -35.03
CA ASP A 447 13.44 -21.38 -34.62
C ASP A 447 14.25 -20.17 -34.11
N HIS A 448 14.14 -19.02 -34.79
CA HIS A 448 14.76 -17.78 -34.33
C HIS A 448 14.14 -17.27 -33.02
N SER A 449 12.81 -17.24 -32.96
CA SER A 449 12.02 -16.84 -31.78
C SER A 449 12.35 -17.72 -30.57
N LEU A 450 12.41 -19.05 -30.73
CA LEU A 450 12.77 -19.98 -29.65
C LEU A 450 14.24 -19.84 -29.20
N ARG A 451 15.17 -19.50 -30.11
CA ARG A 451 16.58 -19.25 -29.76
C ARG A 451 16.77 -17.93 -29.03
N LYS A 452 16.04 -16.87 -29.39
CA LYS A 452 16.08 -15.54 -28.77
C LYS A 452 15.31 -15.52 -27.44
N HIS A 453 14.17 -16.20 -27.37
CA HIS A 453 13.37 -16.41 -26.15
C HIS A 453 13.72 -17.70 -25.40
N LYS A 454 15.01 -17.99 -25.20
CA LYS A 454 15.45 -19.03 -24.24
C LYS A 454 15.00 -18.77 -22.80
N ALA A 455 14.44 -17.58 -22.51
CA ALA A 455 13.71 -17.33 -21.29
C ALA A 455 12.47 -18.23 -21.26
N ALA A 456 12.43 -19.18 -20.32
CA ALA A 456 11.25 -19.99 -20.07
C ALA A 456 9.99 -19.11 -20.01
N PRO A 457 8.89 -19.47 -20.69
CA PRO A 457 7.65 -18.73 -20.54
C PRO A 457 7.26 -18.81 -19.06
N LEU A 458 7.29 -17.66 -18.39
CA LEU A 458 6.84 -17.56 -17.01
C LEU A 458 5.32 -17.73 -17.04
N ASP A 459 4.84 -18.84 -16.48
CA ASP A 459 3.40 -19.02 -16.29
C ASP A 459 2.93 -17.99 -15.26
N SER A 460 2.21 -16.99 -15.74
CA SER A 460 1.69 -15.90 -14.91
C SER A 460 0.69 -16.38 -13.85
N GLN A 461 0.23 -17.63 -13.92
CA GLN A 461 -0.62 -18.26 -12.92
C GLN A 461 0.16 -18.77 -11.69
N LEU A 462 1.47 -18.94 -11.80
CA LEU A 462 2.32 -19.41 -10.69
C LEU A 462 2.73 -18.29 -9.73
N LEU A 463 2.54 -17.02 -10.13
CA LEU A 463 2.95 -15.85 -9.37
C LEU A 463 1.74 -15.02 -8.97
N SER A 464 1.82 -14.42 -7.79
CA SER A 464 0.84 -13.39 -7.42
C SER A 464 0.96 -12.20 -8.36
N GLN A 465 -0.15 -11.51 -8.59
CA GLN A 465 -0.16 -10.30 -9.43
C GLN A 465 0.85 -9.25 -8.96
N THR A 466 1.13 -9.19 -7.65
CA THR A 466 2.13 -8.29 -7.06
C THR A 466 3.55 -8.61 -7.55
N LEU A 467 3.95 -9.88 -7.53
CA LEU A 467 5.28 -10.30 -7.98
C LEU A 467 5.43 -10.16 -9.50
N VAL A 468 4.36 -10.42 -10.26
CA VAL A 468 4.33 -10.16 -11.70
C VAL A 468 4.56 -8.68 -11.99
N ASN A 469 3.91 -7.80 -11.24
CA ASN A 469 4.05 -6.36 -11.38
C ASN A 469 5.46 -5.87 -11.01
N GLU A 470 6.07 -6.40 -9.95
CA GLU A 470 7.47 -6.10 -9.57
C GLU A 470 8.46 -6.55 -10.66
N LEU A 471 8.26 -7.75 -11.22
CA LEU A 471 9.09 -8.24 -12.32
C LEU A 471 8.95 -7.36 -13.58
N HIS A 472 7.74 -6.91 -13.90
CA HIS A 472 7.51 -5.98 -14.99
C HIS A 472 8.19 -4.63 -14.74
N MET A 473 8.16 -4.13 -13.51
CA MET A 473 8.84 -2.90 -13.13
C MET A 473 10.35 -2.99 -13.31
N ASP A 474 10.97 -4.10 -12.90
CA ASP A 474 12.41 -4.28 -13.02
C ASP A 474 12.86 -4.41 -14.48
N ARG A 475 12.12 -5.19 -15.29
CA ARG A 475 12.48 -5.44 -16.70
C ARG A 475 12.10 -4.28 -17.64
N ARG A 476 10.91 -3.68 -17.46
CA ARG A 476 10.32 -2.70 -18.39
C ARG A 476 10.47 -1.26 -17.91
N GLY A 477 10.53 -1.04 -16.60
CA GLY A 477 10.69 0.28 -15.99
C GLY A 477 11.91 1.06 -16.48
N PRO A 478 13.11 0.47 -16.62
CA PRO A 478 14.29 1.17 -17.13
C PRO A 478 14.12 1.74 -18.54
N VAL A 479 13.32 1.11 -19.40
CA VAL A 479 13.02 1.62 -20.75
C VAL A 479 12.13 2.86 -20.65
N LEU A 480 11.03 2.78 -19.88
CA LEU A 480 10.10 3.90 -19.72
C LEU A 480 10.72 5.10 -19.00
N ARG A 481 11.60 4.88 -18.00
CA ARG A 481 12.27 5.95 -17.24
C ARG A 481 13.13 6.89 -18.11
N LYS A 482 13.55 6.43 -19.29
CA LYS A 482 14.26 7.30 -20.26
C LYS A 482 13.36 8.42 -20.77
N HIS A 483 12.04 8.22 -20.76
CA HIS A 483 11.09 9.24 -21.12
C HIS A 483 10.70 10.10 -19.90
N ALA A 484 10.86 11.41 -20.02
CA ALA A 484 10.61 12.34 -18.92
C ALA A 484 9.16 12.27 -18.40
N MET A 485 8.17 12.11 -19.30
CA MET A 485 6.76 11.96 -18.88
C MET A 485 6.57 10.75 -17.95
N TYR A 486 7.13 9.58 -18.29
CA TYR A 486 6.94 8.38 -17.49
C TYR A 486 7.80 8.40 -16.22
N SER A 487 9.00 9.00 -16.26
CA SER A 487 9.83 9.23 -15.08
C SER A 487 9.14 10.13 -14.04
N PHE A 488 8.45 11.18 -14.49
CA PHE A 488 7.65 12.01 -13.60
C PHE A 488 6.36 11.32 -13.15
N LEU A 489 5.73 10.52 -14.01
CA LEU A 489 4.58 9.70 -13.64
C LEU A 489 4.92 8.71 -12.52
N GLU A 490 6.12 8.13 -12.53
CA GLU A 490 6.65 7.30 -11.43
C GLU A 490 6.77 8.09 -10.12
N GLN A 491 7.23 9.35 -10.18
CA GLN A 491 7.34 10.23 -9.00
C GLN A 491 5.97 10.64 -8.45
N LEU A 492 4.97 10.83 -9.32
CA LEU A 492 3.60 11.14 -8.92
C LEU A 492 2.90 9.93 -8.31
N SER A 493 3.02 8.76 -8.95
CA SER A 493 2.45 7.51 -8.46
C SER A 493 3.24 6.32 -8.95
N GLN A 494 4.01 5.72 -8.03
CA GLN A 494 4.72 4.47 -8.30
C GLN A 494 3.74 3.35 -8.70
N ARG A 495 2.49 3.38 -8.20
CA ARG A 495 1.45 2.41 -8.53
C ARG A 495 0.94 2.55 -9.97
N ALA A 496 0.71 3.78 -10.43
CA ALA A 496 0.30 4.05 -11.82
C ALA A 496 1.40 3.61 -12.80
N PHE A 497 2.66 3.92 -12.49
CA PHE A 497 3.80 3.52 -13.29
C PHE A 497 4.01 1.99 -13.31
N THR A 498 3.73 1.32 -12.18
CA THR A 498 3.75 -0.15 -12.09
C THR A 498 2.65 -0.79 -12.96
N GLN A 499 1.42 -0.26 -12.90
CA GLN A 499 0.34 -0.73 -13.78
C GLN A 499 0.69 -0.49 -15.25
N LEU A 500 1.27 0.66 -15.58
CA LEU A 500 1.72 0.98 -16.94
C LEU A 500 2.77 -0.01 -17.44
N CYS A 501 3.77 -0.34 -16.62
CA CYS A 501 4.77 -1.37 -16.95
C CYS A 501 4.12 -2.72 -17.25
N GLY A 502 3.04 -3.08 -16.55
CA GLY A 502 2.27 -4.31 -16.81
C GLY A 502 1.62 -4.34 -18.20
N HIS A 503 1.19 -3.19 -18.73
CA HIS A 503 0.49 -3.09 -20.01
C HIS A 503 1.42 -2.91 -21.24
N LEU A 504 2.74 -2.85 -21.06
CA LEU A 504 3.67 -2.84 -22.19
C LEU A 504 3.70 -4.19 -22.90
N GLU A 505 3.37 -4.20 -24.18
CA GLU A 505 3.39 -5.39 -25.03
C GLU A 505 4.76 -5.53 -25.70
N LEU A 506 5.37 -6.71 -25.63
CA LEU A 506 6.62 -6.99 -26.33
C LEU A 506 6.31 -7.73 -27.63
N THR A 507 6.58 -7.10 -28.77
CA THR A 507 6.36 -7.67 -30.10
C THR A 507 7.69 -7.84 -30.82
N VAL A 508 7.87 -8.98 -31.49
CA VAL A 508 9.07 -9.28 -32.28
C VAL A 508 8.71 -9.21 -33.76
N PHE A 509 9.43 -8.38 -34.51
CA PHE A 509 9.26 -8.20 -35.94
C PHE A 509 10.29 -9.04 -36.72
N GLU A 510 9.86 -9.74 -37.77
CA GLU A 510 10.69 -10.52 -38.71
C GLU A 510 11.50 -9.59 -39.65
N ASP A 511 12.53 -10.14 -40.30
CA ASP A 511 13.22 -9.50 -41.42
C ASP A 511 12.24 -9.08 -42.53
N LYS A 512 12.30 -7.79 -42.91
CA LYS A 512 11.41 -7.09 -43.86
C LYS A 512 9.95 -7.05 -43.43
N GLU A 513 9.65 -7.24 -42.15
CA GLU A 513 8.29 -7.05 -41.65
C GLU A 513 8.00 -5.57 -41.41
N ILE A 514 6.81 -5.14 -41.85
CA ILE A 514 6.36 -3.77 -41.69
C ILE A 514 5.82 -3.57 -40.27
N MET A 515 6.40 -2.63 -39.54
CA MET A 515 5.95 -2.25 -38.19
C MET A 515 4.67 -1.41 -38.23
N PHE A 516 4.66 -0.40 -39.11
CA PHE A 516 3.48 0.41 -39.42
C PHE A 516 3.61 0.98 -40.84
N THR A 517 2.48 1.18 -41.50
CA THR A 517 2.43 1.68 -42.88
C THR A 517 2.07 3.17 -42.91
N ARG A 518 2.58 3.89 -43.90
CA ARG A 518 2.16 5.26 -44.18
C ARG A 518 0.65 5.34 -44.39
N PHE A 519 0.03 6.39 -43.85
CA PHE A 519 -1.41 6.66 -43.82
C PHE A 519 -2.25 5.67 -43.02
N SER A 520 -1.63 4.71 -42.31
CA SER A 520 -2.34 3.91 -41.32
C SER A 520 -2.55 4.68 -40.03
N GLU A 521 -3.62 4.36 -39.33
CA GLU A 521 -3.95 4.92 -38.03
C GLU A 521 -2.99 4.39 -36.94
N GLY A 522 -2.43 5.31 -36.16
CA GLY A 522 -1.54 5.02 -35.06
C GLY A 522 -2.28 4.38 -33.89
N ARG A 523 -1.93 3.12 -33.60
CA ARG A 523 -2.56 2.33 -32.52
C ARG A 523 -1.96 2.59 -31.14
N GLY A 524 -0.77 3.18 -31.09
CA GLY A 524 -0.01 3.39 -29.87
C GLY A 524 1.42 3.83 -30.15
N MET A 525 2.19 4.02 -29.08
CA MET A 525 3.60 4.39 -29.14
C MET A 525 4.46 3.13 -29.32
N TYR A 526 5.44 3.21 -30.21
CA TYR A 526 6.39 2.14 -30.47
C TYR A 526 7.74 2.49 -29.82
N MET A 527 8.35 1.50 -29.17
CA MET A 527 9.65 1.59 -28.52
C MET A 527 10.58 0.53 -29.10
N PRO A 528 11.10 0.75 -30.32
CA PRO A 528 12.01 -0.18 -30.98
C PRO A 528 13.30 -0.34 -30.20
N GLY A 529 13.77 -1.57 -30.05
CA GLY A 529 15.05 -1.87 -29.44
C GLY A 529 16.24 -1.66 -30.38
N PRO A 530 17.47 -1.93 -29.89
CA PRO A 530 18.68 -1.85 -30.71
C PRO A 530 18.59 -2.73 -31.95
N GLY A 531 18.86 -2.15 -33.13
CA GLY A 531 18.78 -2.86 -34.40
C GLY A 531 18.72 -1.97 -35.63
N GLN A 532 18.56 -2.59 -36.81
CA GLN A 532 18.42 -1.91 -38.09
C GLN A 532 16.97 -1.85 -38.56
N TYR A 533 16.54 -0.67 -38.98
CA TYR A 533 15.21 -0.35 -39.46
C TYR A 533 15.30 0.44 -40.77
N GLN A 534 14.24 0.40 -41.57
CA GLN A 534 14.11 1.13 -42.83
C GLN A 534 12.85 1.97 -42.80
N GLU A 535 13.01 3.26 -43.03
CA GLU A 535 11.92 4.21 -43.19
C GLU A 535 11.72 4.48 -44.69
N GLU A 536 10.50 4.31 -45.18
CA GLU A 536 10.13 4.55 -46.58
C GLU A 536 9.16 5.74 -46.67
N VAL A 537 9.56 6.79 -47.42
CA VAL A 537 8.79 8.03 -47.64
C VAL A 537 8.84 8.38 -49.13
N ASP A 538 7.69 8.31 -49.83
CA ASP A 538 7.53 8.77 -51.22
C ASP A 538 8.65 8.31 -52.20
N SER A 539 9.14 7.06 -52.03
CA SER A 539 10.22 6.38 -52.79
C SER A 539 11.64 6.51 -52.25
N ASP A 540 11.89 7.36 -51.25
CA ASP A 540 13.16 7.42 -50.53
C ASP A 540 13.18 6.37 -49.41
N VAL A 541 14.24 5.55 -49.36
CA VAL A 541 14.48 4.54 -48.32
C VAL A 541 15.64 5.00 -47.44
N LEU A 542 15.36 5.28 -46.16
CA LEU A 542 16.35 5.67 -45.17
C LEU A 542 16.63 4.51 -44.21
N SER A 543 17.88 4.06 -44.13
CA SER A 543 18.29 3.07 -43.12
C SER A 543 18.58 3.73 -41.77
N ILE A 544 17.89 3.30 -40.72
CA ILE A 544 18.06 3.74 -39.34
C ILE A 544 18.74 2.63 -38.56
N THR A 545 19.78 2.95 -37.80
CA THR A 545 20.44 2.00 -36.88
C THR A 545 20.33 2.53 -35.47
N LEU A 546 19.72 1.75 -34.58
CA LEU A 546 19.53 2.06 -33.17
C LEU A 546 20.51 1.27 -32.31
N THR A 547 21.16 1.93 -31.36
CA THR A 547 22.02 1.31 -30.34
C THR A 547 21.27 1.09 -29.02
N GLU A 548 20.20 1.82 -28.79
CA GLU A 548 19.36 1.77 -27.59
C GLU A 548 17.86 1.83 -27.96
N PHE A 549 16.98 1.63 -26.98
CA PHE A 549 15.56 1.87 -27.17
C PHE A 549 15.26 3.35 -27.42
N GLU A 550 14.50 3.63 -28.47
CA GLU A 550 13.97 4.96 -28.79
C GLU A 550 12.44 5.00 -28.70
N PHE A 551 11.82 6.18 -28.77
CA PHE A 551 10.36 6.37 -28.71
C PHE A 551 9.83 6.94 -30.01
N TRP A 552 8.92 6.22 -30.67
CA TRP A 552 8.31 6.60 -31.94
C TRP A 552 6.78 6.66 -31.83
N ALA A 553 6.17 7.56 -32.59
CA ALA A 553 4.71 7.75 -32.67
C ALA A 553 4.01 8.04 -31.33
N GLU A 554 4.68 8.71 -30.39
CA GLU A 554 4.13 9.09 -29.08
C GLU A 554 2.78 9.82 -29.18
N ILE A 555 2.61 10.67 -30.19
CA ILE A 555 1.36 11.40 -30.46
C ILE A 555 0.12 10.50 -30.58
N SER A 556 0.31 9.25 -31.03
CA SER A 556 -0.77 8.27 -31.18
C SER A 556 -1.39 7.86 -29.84
N LEU A 557 -0.77 8.21 -28.71
CA LEU A 557 -1.31 8.00 -27.37
C LEU A 557 -2.42 8.99 -27.02
N PHE A 558 -2.44 10.16 -27.64
CA PHE A 558 -3.27 11.29 -27.21
C PHE A 558 -4.32 11.71 -28.24
N THR A 559 -4.00 11.58 -29.52
CA THR A 559 -4.86 12.00 -30.63
C THR A 559 -4.88 10.95 -31.73
N SER A 560 -5.95 10.93 -32.53
CA SER A 560 -5.94 10.16 -33.78
C SER A 560 -4.82 10.69 -34.68
N PHE A 561 -3.82 9.86 -34.94
CA PHE A 561 -2.66 10.20 -35.75
C PHE A 561 -2.55 9.22 -36.91
N GLN A 562 -2.21 9.71 -38.09
CA GLN A 562 -1.86 8.87 -39.24
C GLN A 562 -0.35 8.88 -39.43
N HIS A 563 0.23 7.68 -39.57
CA HIS A 563 1.66 7.55 -39.80
C HIS A 563 2.07 8.24 -41.11
N THR A 564 3.15 9.02 -41.06
CA THR A 564 3.68 9.78 -42.21
C THR A 564 4.67 8.98 -43.06
N CYS A 565 5.15 7.85 -42.56
CA CYS A 565 6.10 6.96 -43.21
C CYS A 565 5.74 5.49 -42.99
N THR A 566 6.27 4.61 -43.85
CA THR A 566 6.25 3.17 -43.62
C THR A 566 7.54 2.76 -42.94
N MET A 567 7.45 2.06 -41.81
CA MET A 567 8.60 1.60 -41.06
C MET A 567 8.73 0.09 -41.18
N VAL A 568 9.91 -0.39 -41.58
CA VAL A 568 10.20 -1.79 -41.86
C VAL A 568 11.38 -2.25 -41.00
N SER A 569 11.25 -3.42 -40.40
CA SER A 569 12.34 -4.05 -39.67
C SER A 569 13.31 -4.71 -40.67
N VAL A 570 14.60 -4.37 -40.65
CA VAL A 570 15.61 -4.94 -41.59
C VAL A 570 16.17 -6.27 -41.07
N GLN A 571 15.87 -6.60 -39.82
CA GLN A 571 16.31 -7.81 -39.15
C GLN A 571 15.32 -8.13 -38.03
N PHE A 572 15.55 -9.22 -37.30
CA PHE A 572 14.71 -9.58 -36.16
C PHE A 572 14.89 -8.61 -34.98
N ASN A 573 13.92 -7.73 -34.78
CA ASN A 573 13.98 -6.68 -33.76
C ASN A 573 12.87 -6.82 -32.72
N ASP A 574 13.20 -6.49 -31.48
CA ASP A 574 12.26 -6.49 -30.35
C ASP A 574 11.76 -5.06 -30.14
N THR A 575 10.45 -4.89 -30.11
CA THR A 575 9.81 -3.58 -29.97
C THR A 575 8.77 -3.65 -28.87
N PHE A 576 8.84 -2.73 -27.90
CA PHE A 576 7.75 -2.55 -26.97
C PHE A 576 6.67 -1.67 -27.59
N ILE A 577 5.40 -2.03 -27.41
CA ILE A 577 4.27 -1.25 -27.89
C ILE A 577 3.42 -0.86 -26.67
N LEU A 578 3.08 0.43 -26.58
CA LEU A 578 2.14 0.94 -25.60
C LEU A 578 0.89 1.43 -26.32
N PRO A 579 -0.23 0.69 -26.26
CA PRO A 579 -1.51 1.13 -26.80
C PRO A 579 -2.05 2.37 -26.04
N ALA A 580 -2.74 3.26 -26.76
CA ALA A 580 -3.38 4.43 -26.14
C ALA A 580 -4.40 4.04 -25.06
N THR A 581 -5.18 2.98 -25.32
CA THR A 581 -6.18 2.44 -24.38
C THR A 581 -5.55 1.86 -23.12
N ALA A 582 -4.35 1.27 -23.24
CA ALA A 582 -3.60 0.72 -22.12
C ALA A 582 -3.07 1.84 -21.21
N LEU A 583 -2.51 2.91 -21.79
CA LEU A 583 -2.11 4.10 -21.04
C LEU A 583 -3.30 4.68 -20.28
N ALA A 584 -4.43 4.87 -20.97
CA ALA A 584 -5.65 5.42 -20.35
C ALA A 584 -6.13 4.57 -19.17
N LYS A 585 -6.19 3.24 -19.32
CA LYS A 585 -6.56 2.31 -18.23
C LYS A 585 -5.60 2.37 -17.05
N ALA A 586 -4.30 2.41 -17.30
CA ALA A 586 -3.28 2.41 -16.24
C ALA A 586 -3.28 3.70 -15.39
N ILE A 587 -3.73 4.82 -15.97
CA ILE A 587 -3.79 6.10 -15.25
C ILE A 587 -5.20 6.44 -14.76
N GLN A 588 -6.25 5.76 -15.23
CA GLN A 588 -7.66 6.07 -14.92
C GLN A 588 -7.94 6.12 -13.41
N GLU A 589 -7.30 5.26 -12.62
CA GLU A 589 -7.44 5.20 -11.16
C GLU A 589 -6.66 6.31 -10.43
N PHE A 590 -5.83 7.08 -11.14
CA PHE A 590 -4.90 8.06 -10.60
C PHE A 590 -5.12 9.44 -11.25
N PRO A 591 -6.09 10.22 -10.76
CA PRO A 591 -6.46 11.49 -11.41
C PRO A 591 -5.32 12.53 -11.49
N GLU A 592 -4.36 12.49 -10.56
CA GLU A 592 -3.16 13.32 -10.59
C GLU A 592 -2.28 13.00 -11.81
N CYS A 593 -2.12 11.71 -12.11
CA CYS A 593 -1.43 11.23 -13.31
C CYS A 593 -2.21 11.58 -14.58
N CYS A 594 -3.55 11.44 -14.57
CA CYS A 594 -4.40 11.88 -15.69
C CYS A 594 -4.22 13.37 -16.00
N GLY A 595 -4.26 14.23 -14.98
CA GLY A 595 -4.08 15.66 -15.12
C GLY A 595 -2.71 16.04 -15.67
N TYR A 596 -1.65 15.36 -15.23
CA TYR A 596 -0.29 15.55 -15.75
C TYR A 596 -0.16 15.12 -17.22
N VAL A 597 -0.60 13.91 -17.55
CA VAL A 597 -0.55 13.36 -18.91
C VAL A 597 -1.35 14.24 -19.88
N TYR A 598 -2.50 14.76 -19.45
CA TYR A 598 -3.30 15.70 -20.25
C TYR A 598 -2.57 17.03 -20.52
N GLN A 599 -1.92 17.61 -19.51
CA GLN A 599 -1.14 18.85 -19.69
C GLN A 599 0.05 18.63 -20.63
N TYR A 600 0.70 17.48 -20.50
CA TYR A 600 1.76 17.06 -21.41
C TYR A 600 1.24 16.95 -22.85
N ALA A 601 0.12 16.24 -23.06
CA ALA A 601 -0.52 16.07 -24.35
C ALA A 601 -0.92 17.41 -24.99
N ARG A 602 -1.50 18.35 -24.22
CA ARG A 602 -1.83 19.70 -24.71
C ARG A 602 -0.59 20.49 -25.11
N CYS A 603 0.49 20.38 -24.35
CA CYS A 603 1.73 21.07 -24.67
C CYS A 603 2.33 20.53 -25.98
N LEU A 604 2.33 19.20 -26.15
CA LEU A 604 2.74 18.51 -27.36
C LEU A 604 1.89 18.94 -28.58
N GLN A 605 0.56 18.91 -28.45
CA GLN A 605 -0.37 19.33 -29.51
C GLN A 605 -0.19 20.80 -29.89
N SER A 606 0.01 21.70 -28.91
CA SER A 606 0.20 23.13 -29.18
C SER A 606 1.47 23.44 -29.98
N LYS A 607 2.52 22.63 -29.84
CA LYS A 607 3.74 22.76 -30.63
C LYS A 607 3.55 22.20 -32.05
N LEU A 608 2.83 21.10 -32.20
CA LEU A 608 2.59 20.46 -33.50
C LEU A 608 1.63 21.25 -34.40
N ASN A 609 0.61 21.90 -33.82
CA ASN A 609 -0.28 22.79 -34.57
C ASN A 609 0.42 24.07 -35.08
N ALA A 610 1.61 24.41 -34.56
CA ALA A 610 2.43 25.50 -35.09
C ALA A 610 3.22 25.12 -36.35
N GLU A 611 3.26 23.82 -36.72
CA GLU A 611 4.01 23.27 -37.86
C GLU A 611 3.11 22.57 -38.90
N GLU A 612 1.83 22.98 -39.05
CA GLU A 612 0.89 22.47 -40.07
C GLU A 612 0.52 20.96 -39.98
N PHE A 613 0.43 20.38 -38.78
CA PHE A 613 -0.15 19.03 -38.60
C PHE A 613 -1.62 19.08 -38.17
N LEU A 614 -2.53 18.60 -39.05
CA LEU A 614 -3.98 18.47 -38.78
C LEU A 614 -4.26 17.26 -37.86
N ALA A 615 -4.28 17.47 -36.54
CA ALA A 615 -4.78 16.50 -35.56
C ALA A 615 -6.15 16.97 -35.04
N GLU A 616 -7.24 16.47 -35.63
CA GLU A 616 -8.59 17.01 -35.38
C GLU A 616 -9.31 16.45 -34.12
N GLU A 617 -8.97 15.27 -33.56
CA GLU A 617 -9.70 14.79 -32.38
C GLU A 617 -8.79 14.12 -31.32
N THR A 618 -8.91 14.61 -30.08
CA THR A 618 -8.30 14.03 -28.86
C THR A 618 -9.28 13.02 -28.25
N LEU A 619 -8.76 11.94 -27.65
CA LEU A 619 -9.44 10.97 -26.77
C LEU A 619 -10.91 11.26 -26.39
N SER A 620 -11.81 10.27 -26.61
CA SER A 620 -13.25 10.38 -26.38
C SER A 620 -13.64 11.16 -25.11
N GLU A 621 -14.49 12.18 -25.27
CA GLU A 621 -15.01 13.05 -24.20
C GLU A 621 -15.53 12.39 -22.90
N PRO A 622 -16.08 11.16 -22.87
CA PRO A 622 -16.70 10.63 -21.66
C PRO A 622 -15.69 10.37 -20.53
N VAL A 623 -14.54 9.74 -20.85
CA VAL A 623 -13.49 9.43 -19.86
C VAL A 623 -12.82 10.71 -19.33
N ARG A 624 -12.77 11.76 -20.17
CA ARG A 624 -12.24 13.11 -19.88
C ARG A 624 -13.01 13.83 -18.78
N LYS A 625 -14.33 13.63 -18.72
CA LYS A 625 -15.22 14.39 -17.82
C LYS A 625 -15.27 13.76 -16.43
N GLU A 626 -15.41 12.44 -16.36
CA GLU A 626 -15.52 11.72 -15.09
C GLU A 626 -14.22 11.66 -14.28
N CYS A 627 -13.06 11.49 -14.93
CA CYS A 627 -11.79 11.29 -14.20
C CYS A 627 -11.13 12.61 -13.75
N CYS A 628 -11.32 13.70 -14.49
CA CYS A 628 -10.77 15.01 -14.15
C CYS A 628 -11.68 15.80 -13.20
N GLU A 629 -13.01 15.75 -13.36
CA GLU A 629 -13.93 16.46 -12.46
C GLU A 629 -13.95 15.88 -11.03
N ALA A 630 -13.44 14.66 -10.84
CA ALA A 630 -13.46 13.94 -9.57
C ALA A 630 -12.27 14.22 -8.62
N THR A 631 -11.26 15.00 -9.01
CA THR A 631 -10.20 15.39 -8.07
C THR A 631 -10.40 16.77 -7.48
N ASP A 632 -10.34 16.86 -6.15
CA ASP A 632 -10.37 18.12 -5.40
C ASP A 632 -9.36 19.14 -5.94
N ALA A 633 -8.18 18.69 -6.38
CA ALA A 633 -7.14 19.53 -6.97
C ALA A 633 -7.52 20.11 -8.35
N PHE A 634 -8.26 19.37 -9.19
CA PHE A 634 -8.76 19.86 -10.48
C PHE A 634 -9.94 20.82 -10.30
N GLN A 635 -10.83 20.52 -9.36
CA GLN A 635 -11.92 21.43 -8.97
C GLN A 635 -11.34 22.76 -8.45
N LEU A 636 -10.37 22.72 -7.53
CA LEU A 636 -9.68 23.91 -7.00
C LEU A 636 -8.95 24.72 -8.08
N LYS A 637 -8.30 24.07 -9.05
CA LYS A 637 -7.50 24.72 -10.10
C LYS A 637 -8.35 25.33 -11.22
N ASN A 638 -9.57 24.83 -11.42
CA ASN A 638 -10.54 25.36 -12.38
C ASN A 638 -11.60 26.28 -11.75
N LEU A 639 -11.49 26.59 -10.45
CA LEU A 639 -12.24 27.70 -9.87
C LEU A 639 -11.83 28.98 -10.62
N THR A 640 -12.80 29.61 -11.24
CA THR A 640 -12.64 30.95 -11.82
C THR A 640 -12.15 31.90 -10.73
N LYS A 641 -11.33 32.91 -11.08
CA LYS A 641 -10.74 33.88 -10.12
C LYS A 641 -11.76 34.45 -9.13
N ASP A 642 -12.99 34.54 -9.58
CA ASP A 642 -14.14 35.10 -8.90
C ASP A 642 -14.72 34.14 -7.82
N ARG A 643 -14.23 32.90 -7.72
CA ARG A 643 -14.57 31.91 -6.67
C ARG A 643 -13.41 31.59 -5.71
N LEU A 644 -12.26 32.26 -5.84
CA LEU A 644 -11.13 32.10 -4.93
C LEU A 644 -11.28 33.00 -3.70
N LEU A 645 -11.25 32.45 -2.48
CA LEU A 645 -11.52 33.18 -1.23
C LEU A 645 -10.65 34.44 -1.05
N GLN A 646 -9.40 34.43 -1.52
CA GLN A 646 -8.48 35.57 -1.41
C GLN A 646 -8.87 36.76 -2.30
N PHE A 647 -9.57 36.51 -3.41
CA PHE A 647 -9.99 37.52 -4.39
C PHE A 647 -11.51 37.70 -4.43
N PHE A 648 -12.24 37.01 -3.55
CA PHE A 648 -13.69 37.05 -3.49
C PHE A 648 -14.17 38.30 -2.77
N PHE A 649 -14.97 39.10 -3.47
CA PHE A 649 -15.67 40.26 -2.91
C PHE A 649 -17.10 40.29 -3.44
N LEU A 650 -18.02 40.69 -2.57
CA LEU A 650 -19.40 40.99 -2.93
C LEU A 650 -19.54 42.48 -3.32
N PRO A 651 -20.50 42.84 -4.21
CA PRO A 651 -20.69 44.21 -4.64
C PRO A 651 -21.02 45.15 -3.47
N LYS A 652 -20.33 46.29 -3.39
CA LYS A 652 -20.62 47.40 -2.45
C LYS A 652 -21.60 48.39 -3.10
N PRO A 653 -22.38 49.17 -2.32
CA PRO A 653 -22.36 49.30 -0.86
C PRO A 653 -23.08 48.17 -0.14
N TYR A 654 -22.59 47.81 1.05
CA TYR A 654 -23.31 46.90 1.93
C TYR A 654 -24.38 47.66 2.71
N PRO A 655 -25.57 47.08 2.92
CA PRO A 655 -26.61 47.64 3.78
C PRO A 655 -26.08 47.93 5.20
N SER A 656 -26.68 48.87 5.92
CA SER A 656 -26.31 49.16 7.30
C SER A 656 -26.97 48.16 8.25
N GLY A 657 -26.31 47.79 9.36
CA GLY A 657 -26.94 47.01 10.42
C GLY A 657 -28.19 47.69 11.01
N ALA A 658 -28.32 49.01 10.86
CA ALA A 658 -29.52 49.75 11.22
C ALA A 658 -30.73 49.38 10.34
N ASP A 659 -30.51 49.11 9.05
CA ASP A 659 -31.57 48.73 8.10
C ASP A 659 -32.13 47.35 8.44
N THR A 660 -31.25 46.41 8.84
CA THR A 660 -31.65 45.08 9.29
C THR A 660 -32.42 45.14 10.61
N LYS A 661 -31.95 45.96 11.58
CA LYS A 661 -32.69 46.20 12.83
C LYS A 661 -34.07 46.83 12.56
N GLU A 662 -34.19 47.66 11.53
CA GLU A 662 -35.46 48.26 11.13
C GLU A 662 -36.43 47.24 10.48
N LEU A 663 -35.94 46.36 9.60
CA LEU A 663 -36.76 45.25 9.10
C LEU A 663 -37.31 44.40 10.26
N ILE A 664 -36.47 44.06 11.24
CA ILE A 664 -36.89 43.29 12.41
C ILE A 664 -38.00 44.02 13.17
N ARG A 665 -37.88 45.34 13.39
CA ARG A 665 -38.93 46.13 14.06
C ARG A 665 -40.26 46.10 13.31
N LYS A 666 -40.24 46.29 11.98
CA LYS A 666 -41.45 46.27 11.14
C LYS A 666 -42.18 44.94 11.16
N VAL A 667 -41.42 43.84 11.19
CA VAL A 667 -42.01 42.49 11.28
C VAL A 667 -42.57 42.24 12.68
N LEU A 668 -41.84 42.63 13.74
CA LEU A 668 -42.31 42.48 15.12
C LEU A 668 -43.51 43.38 15.47
N SER A 669 -43.60 44.58 14.89
CA SER A 669 -44.77 45.48 15.05
C SER A 669 -45.99 45.04 14.25
N GLY A 670 -45.82 44.09 13.33
CA GLY A 670 -46.87 43.60 12.44
C GLY A 670 -47.15 44.49 11.22
N GLU A 671 -46.30 45.48 10.95
CA GLU A 671 -46.37 46.31 9.73
C GLU A 671 -46.09 45.50 8.47
N LEU A 672 -45.20 44.50 8.56
CA LEU A 672 -44.85 43.61 7.46
C LEU A 672 -45.20 42.15 7.81
N THR A 673 -46.17 41.59 7.10
CA THR A 673 -46.73 40.25 7.38
C THR A 673 -46.68 39.28 6.19
N SER A 674 -46.41 39.77 4.99
CA SER A 674 -46.28 38.92 3.80
C SER A 674 -44.90 38.25 3.76
N GLY A 675 -44.86 36.91 3.76
CA GLY A 675 -43.60 36.17 3.70
C GLY A 675 -42.79 36.45 2.43
N GLU A 676 -43.45 36.72 1.30
CA GLU A 676 -42.77 37.06 0.04
C GLU A 676 -42.08 38.43 0.11
N GLU A 677 -42.72 39.42 0.76
CA GLU A 677 -42.15 40.75 0.94
C GLU A 677 -40.97 40.70 1.94
N ILE A 678 -41.10 39.92 3.01
CA ILE A 678 -40.03 39.69 3.98
C ILE A 678 -38.82 39.04 3.28
N ILE A 679 -39.02 38.02 2.45
CA ILE A 679 -37.93 37.38 1.69
C ILE A 679 -37.24 38.38 0.76
N LYS A 680 -38.00 39.23 0.04
CA LYS A 680 -37.41 40.27 -0.82
C LYS A 680 -36.54 41.24 -0.03
N GLU A 681 -36.99 41.67 1.16
CA GLU A 681 -36.18 42.53 2.03
C GLU A 681 -34.95 41.79 2.59
N ILE A 682 -35.07 40.50 2.95
CA ILE A 682 -33.92 39.68 3.36
C ILE A 682 -32.88 39.58 2.23
N GLU A 683 -33.30 39.25 1.01
CA GLU A 683 -32.39 39.15 -0.16
C GLU A 683 -31.71 40.50 -0.47
N ARG A 684 -32.37 41.62 -0.17
CA ARG A 684 -31.81 42.97 -0.30
C ARG A 684 -30.79 43.29 0.79
N LEU A 685 -31.04 42.86 2.03
CA LEU A 685 -30.24 43.21 3.21
C LEU A 685 -29.06 42.27 3.47
N PHE A 686 -29.12 41.02 2.99
CA PHE A 686 -28.10 39.99 3.17
C PHE A 686 -27.41 39.65 1.83
N PRO A 687 -26.26 40.27 1.53
CA PRO A 687 -25.59 40.12 0.24
C PRO A 687 -25.22 38.68 -0.13
N GLU A 688 -25.01 37.81 0.85
CA GLU A 688 -24.69 36.39 0.68
C GLU A 688 -25.82 35.60 0.01
N LEU A 689 -27.08 36.04 0.20
CA LEU A 689 -28.30 35.36 -0.23
C LEU A 689 -28.84 35.86 -1.58
N HIS A 690 -28.20 36.87 -2.17
CA HIS A 690 -28.59 37.42 -3.46
C HIS A 690 -28.57 36.33 -4.55
N GLN A 691 -29.65 36.25 -5.34
CA GLN A 691 -29.94 35.15 -6.27
C GLN A 691 -28.80 34.85 -7.26
N THR A 692 -28.16 35.88 -7.82
CA THR A 692 -27.09 35.72 -8.82
C THR A 692 -25.70 36.07 -8.31
N LEU A 693 -25.56 37.20 -7.60
CA LEU A 693 -24.28 37.75 -7.16
C LEU A 693 -23.84 37.28 -5.76
N GLY A 694 -24.73 36.64 -4.99
CA GLY A 694 -24.47 36.26 -3.61
C GLY A 694 -23.50 35.08 -3.47
N THR A 695 -22.92 34.93 -2.28
CA THR A 695 -21.96 33.86 -1.96
C THR A 695 -22.54 32.48 -2.24
N HIS A 696 -23.78 32.22 -1.83
CA HIS A 696 -24.42 30.91 -2.08
C HIS A 696 -24.55 30.59 -3.58
N ALA A 697 -24.92 31.58 -4.39
CA ALA A 697 -25.07 31.42 -5.84
C ALA A 697 -23.72 31.15 -6.52
N ARG A 698 -22.68 31.90 -6.14
CA ARG A 698 -21.33 31.80 -6.74
C ARG A 698 -20.60 30.51 -6.38
N PHE A 699 -20.90 29.92 -5.23
CA PHE A 699 -20.38 28.61 -4.81
C PHE A 699 -21.35 27.45 -5.11
N SER A 700 -22.33 27.65 -6.00
CA SER A 700 -23.26 26.61 -6.47
C SER A 700 -24.01 25.88 -5.33
N SER A 701 -24.39 26.61 -4.28
CA SER A 701 -25.04 26.07 -3.07
C SER A 701 -26.49 26.57 -2.95
N GLU A 702 -27.24 26.51 -4.04
CA GLU A 702 -28.58 27.10 -4.15
C GLU A 702 -29.63 26.45 -3.23
N ASN A 703 -29.53 25.13 -3.00
CA ASN A 703 -30.39 24.43 -2.04
C ASN A 703 -30.18 24.96 -0.60
N GLU A 704 -28.94 25.26 -0.23
CA GLU A 704 -28.63 25.82 1.09
C GLU A 704 -29.07 27.29 1.20
N ARG A 705 -29.09 28.04 0.08
CA ARG A 705 -29.69 29.39 -0.01
C ARG A 705 -31.19 29.35 0.31
N HIS A 706 -31.95 28.47 -0.35
CA HIS A 706 -33.40 28.32 -0.11
C HIS A 706 -33.69 27.90 1.33
N ARG A 707 -32.85 27.02 1.89
CA ARG A 707 -32.92 26.63 3.30
C ARG A 707 -32.68 27.80 4.25
N ALA A 708 -31.67 28.62 4.00
CA ALA A 708 -31.38 29.80 4.83
C ALA A 708 -32.57 30.78 4.84
N LEU A 709 -33.13 31.10 3.66
CA LEU A 709 -34.30 31.98 3.54
C LEU A 709 -35.52 31.45 4.29
N SER A 710 -35.82 30.16 4.16
CA SER A 710 -36.93 29.52 4.89
C SER A 710 -36.70 29.54 6.41
N CYS A 711 -35.49 29.24 6.88
CA CYS A 711 -35.14 29.32 8.30
C CYS A 711 -35.33 30.75 8.84
N MET A 712 -34.82 31.76 8.12
CA MET A 712 -34.92 33.18 8.52
C MET A 712 -36.37 33.64 8.59
N LEU A 713 -37.20 33.24 7.63
CA LEU A 713 -38.63 33.54 7.66
C LEU A 713 -39.33 32.87 8.85
N CYS A 714 -38.99 31.61 9.14
CA CYS A 714 -39.55 30.89 10.28
C CYS A 714 -39.13 31.48 11.64
N VAL A 715 -37.95 32.10 11.74
CA VAL A 715 -37.56 32.86 12.95
C VAL A 715 -38.56 33.99 13.23
N PHE A 716 -38.99 34.72 12.20
CA PHE A 716 -40.00 35.76 12.36
C PHE A 716 -41.36 35.20 12.77
N TRP A 717 -41.80 34.10 12.17
CA TRP A 717 -43.07 33.45 12.53
C TRP A 717 -43.08 32.89 13.96
N LEU A 718 -41.95 32.35 14.41
CA LEU A 718 -41.79 31.91 15.80
C LEU A 718 -41.79 33.12 16.75
N ALA A 719 -41.10 34.21 16.42
CA ALA A 719 -41.04 35.41 17.25
C ALA A 719 -42.39 36.16 17.35
N THR A 720 -43.21 36.12 16.29
CA THR A 720 -44.50 36.85 16.20
C THR A 720 -45.74 35.99 16.47
N ASP A 721 -45.56 34.72 16.85
CA ASP A 721 -46.65 33.77 17.13
C ASP A 721 -47.64 33.58 15.95
N ARG A 722 -47.11 33.44 14.73
CA ARG A 722 -47.90 33.32 13.49
C ARG A 722 -47.96 31.87 12.99
N LEU A 723 -48.88 31.07 13.54
CA LEU A 723 -49.05 29.67 13.14
C LEU A 723 -49.44 29.50 11.65
N ASP A 724 -50.40 30.29 11.16
CA ASP A 724 -50.98 30.09 9.83
C ASP A 724 -49.94 30.26 8.70
N GLU A 725 -49.05 31.25 8.83
CA GLU A 725 -47.93 31.45 7.89
C GLU A 725 -46.83 30.40 8.08
N PHE A 726 -46.62 29.90 9.31
CA PHE A 726 -45.62 28.87 9.58
C PHE A 726 -45.96 27.54 8.90
N VAL A 727 -47.23 27.12 8.92
CA VAL A 727 -47.69 25.82 8.37
C VAL A 727 -48.12 25.88 6.89
N LYS A 728 -47.98 27.04 6.24
CA LYS A 728 -48.48 27.29 4.88
C LYS A 728 -47.88 26.34 3.84
N SER A 729 -46.62 25.94 4.01
CA SER A 729 -45.93 24.97 3.16
C SER A 729 -46.17 23.50 3.52
N GLN A 730 -46.95 23.21 4.56
CA GLN A 730 -47.22 21.85 5.05
C GLN A 730 -48.53 21.28 4.50
N ALA A 731 -48.55 19.97 4.22
CA ALA A 731 -49.77 19.25 3.84
C ALA A 731 -50.83 19.32 4.96
N PRO A 732 -52.13 19.46 4.64
CA PRO A 732 -53.18 19.68 5.65
C PRO A 732 -53.22 18.65 6.79
N ASN A 733 -52.90 17.40 6.50
CA ASN A 733 -52.87 16.27 7.44
C ASN A 733 -51.59 16.18 8.28
N GLU A 734 -50.56 16.96 7.95
CA GLU A 734 -49.27 16.97 8.67
C GLU A 734 -49.04 18.28 9.44
N ARG A 735 -49.96 19.25 9.35
CA ARG A 735 -49.81 20.58 9.96
C ARG A 735 -49.59 20.50 11.46
N VAL A 736 -48.66 21.31 11.96
CA VAL A 736 -48.45 21.49 13.40
C VAL A 736 -49.76 21.82 14.10
N THR A 737 -50.10 21.02 15.10
CA THR A 737 -51.30 21.22 15.91
C THR A 737 -51.16 22.47 16.78
N LYS A 738 -52.30 23.09 17.12
CA LYS A 738 -52.31 24.25 18.05
C LYS A 738 -51.66 23.92 19.40
N LEU A 739 -51.75 22.67 19.85
CA LEU A 739 -51.13 22.20 21.09
C LEU A 739 -49.59 22.20 20.98
N ASN A 740 -49.05 21.58 19.93
CA ASN A 740 -47.60 21.53 19.73
C ASN A 740 -47.03 22.92 19.39
N TRP A 741 -47.79 23.76 18.68
CA TRP A 741 -47.43 25.16 18.47
C TRP A 741 -47.35 25.94 19.78
N LYS A 742 -48.32 25.78 20.69
CA LYS A 742 -48.28 26.41 22.01
C LYS A 742 -47.01 26.01 22.79
N LYS A 743 -46.65 24.72 22.78
CA LYS A 743 -45.40 24.24 23.41
C LYS A 743 -44.15 24.85 22.79
N LEU A 744 -44.10 24.99 21.46
CA LEU A 744 -43.02 25.71 20.79
C LEU A 744 -42.95 27.17 21.23
N GLN A 745 -44.09 27.84 21.35
CA GLN A 745 -44.16 29.23 21.79
C GLN A 745 -43.77 29.41 23.26
N ASP A 746 -44.12 28.48 24.14
CA ASP A 746 -43.67 28.45 25.53
C ASP A 746 -42.13 28.35 25.59
N PHE A 747 -41.53 27.53 24.72
CA PHE A 747 -40.07 27.41 24.59
C PHE A 747 -39.43 28.71 24.05
N VAL A 748 -39.97 29.30 22.99
CA VAL A 748 -39.47 30.58 22.42
C VAL A 748 -39.55 31.71 23.45
N THR A 749 -40.64 31.76 24.22
CA THR A 749 -40.81 32.72 25.33
C THR A 749 -39.78 32.47 26.43
N GLY A 750 -39.50 31.21 26.78
CA GLY A 750 -38.48 30.85 27.79
C GLY A 750 -37.04 31.26 27.42
N ILE A 751 -36.73 31.36 26.13
CA ILE A 751 -35.45 31.88 25.63
C ILE A 751 -35.36 33.40 25.81
N GLY A 752 -36.49 34.11 25.65
CA GLY A 752 -36.56 35.57 25.75
C GLY A 752 -36.04 36.31 24.52
N ILE A 753 -36.20 35.72 23.32
CA ILE A 753 -35.69 36.31 22.07
C ILE A 753 -36.54 37.49 21.56
N ARG A 754 -37.83 37.55 21.92
CA ARG A 754 -38.78 38.55 21.41
C ARG A 754 -38.39 39.99 21.77
N ASP A 755 -37.78 40.17 22.94
CA ASP A 755 -37.38 41.49 23.46
C ASP A 755 -35.94 41.88 23.07
N LYS A 756 -35.22 41.02 22.33
CA LYS A 756 -33.79 41.17 22.00
C LYS A 756 -33.58 41.22 20.49
N ILE A 757 -33.75 42.40 19.91
CA ILE A 757 -33.58 42.63 18.46
C ILE A 757 -32.16 42.25 18.01
N GLU A 758 -31.15 42.47 18.85
CA GLU A 758 -29.75 42.12 18.54
C GLU A 758 -29.55 40.60 18.40
N TRP A 759 -30.29 39.80 19.17
CA TRP A 759 -30.23 38.33 19.09
C TRP A 759 -30.88 37.82 17.80
N ILE A 760 -32.04 38.40 17.44
CA ILE A 760 -32.70 38.09 16.17
C ILE A 760 -31.77 38.46 15.01
N HIS A 761 -31.16 39.65 15.03
CA HIS A 761 -30.21 40.08 14.00
C HIS A 761 -29.02 39.10 13.89
N GLY A 762 -28.42 38.71 15.02
CA GLY A 762 -27.33 37.73 15.06
C GLY A 762 -27.72 36.37 14.46
N ILE A 763 -28.89 35.83 14.84
CA ILE A 763 -29.38 34.55 14.31
C ILE A 763 -29.64 34.62 12.81
N LEU A 764 -30.21 35.72 12.32
CA LEU A 764 -30.44 35.91 10.88
C LEU A 764 -29.12 35.87 10.09
N VAL A 765 -28.07 36.56 10.58
CA VAL A 765 -26.72 36.49 10.00
C VAL A 765 -26.16 35.07 10.08
N TYR A 766 -26.29 34.41 11.22
CA TYR A 766 -25.79 33.05 11.41
C TYR A 766 -26.44 32.06 10.45
N LEU A 767 -27.77 32.12 10.27
CA LEU A 767 -28.52 31.28 9.34
C LEU A 767 -28.15 31.54 7.87
N ALA A 768 -27.87 32.80 7.52
CA ALA A 768 -27.39 33.16 6.18
C ALA A 768 -26.01 32.55 5.88
N VAL A 769 -25.12 32.46 6.87
CA VAL A 769 -23.75 31.95 6.69
C VAL A 769 -23.67 30.42 6.86
N LYS A 770 -24.49 29.81 7.73
CA LYS A 770 -24.38 28.40 8.13
C LYS A 770 -24.29 27.43 6.96
N GLY A 771 -25.12 27.64 5.93
CA GLY A 771 -25.18 26.76 4.76
C GLY A 771 -23.88 26.72 3.95
N LEU A 772 -23.05 27.78 4.01
CA LEU A 772 -21.79 27.88 3.27
C LEU A 772 -20.75 26.85 3.73
N GLY A 773 -20.80 26.43 5.00
CA GLY A 773 -19.93 25.36 5.50
C GLY A 773 -20.15 24.01 4.81
N ARG A 774 -21.30 23.79 4.16
CA ARG A 774 -21.56 22.54 3.42
C ARG A 774 -21.08 22.59 1.97
N SER A 775 -20.63 23.74 1.50
CA SER A 775 -20.14 23.91 0.13
C SER A 775 -18.71 23.37 -0.01
N LYS A 776 -18.55 22.23 -0.67
CA LYS A 776 -17.23 21.63 -0.93
C LYS A 776 -16.26 22.60 -1.63
N ASN A 777 -16.76 23.36 -2.61
CA ASN A 777 -15.96 24.34 -3.36
C ASN A 777 -15.39 25.45 -2.46
N LEU A 778 -16.08 25.77 -1.37
CA LEU A 778 -15.64 26.75 -0.38
C LEU A 778 -14.74 26.10 0.67
N THR A 779 -15.16 24.97 1.26
CA THR A 779 -14.41 24.33 2.37
C THR A 779 -13.07 23.78 1.93
N LEU A 780 -12.92 23.30 0.69
CA LEU A 780 -11.64 22.85 0.14
C LEU A 780 -10.57 23.96 0.08
N GLN A 781 -10.98 25.24 0.10
CA GLN A 781 -10.06 26.39 0.14
C GLN A 781 -9.65 26.79 1.56
N LEU A 782 -10.23 26.19 2.60
CA LEU A 782 -9.88 26.41 4.00
C LEU A 782 -8.77 25.45 4.45
N PRO A 783 -8.01 25.81 5.51
CA PRO A 783 -7.04 24.90 6.12
C PRO A 783 -7.66 23.55 6.47
N SER A 784 -6.91 22.45 6.38
CA SER A 784 -7.41 21.08 6.61
C SER A 784 -8.22 20.90 7.89
N GLN A 785 -7.82 21.57 8.97
CA GLN A 785 -8.51 21.56 10.27
C GLN A 785 -9.90 22.22 10.25
N SER A 786 -10.16 23.13 9.29
CA SER A 786 -11.39 23.91 9.18
C SER A 786 -12.24 23.50 7.97
N GLN A 787 -11.98 22.35 7.35
CA GLN A 787 -12.75 21.88 6.20
C GLN A 787 -14.09 21.23 6.59
N GLN A 788 -14.26 20.86 7.87
CA GLN A 788 -15.52 20.36 8.39
C GLN A 788 -16.60 21.47 8.37
N PRO A 789 -17.88 21.15 8.12
CA PRO A 789 -18.89 22.18 7.86
C PRO A 789 -19.07 23.22 8.97
N ASP A 790 -19.07 22.80 10.22
CA ASP A 790 -19.24 23.70 11.36
C ASP A 790 -17.95 24.47 11.68
N ALA A 791 -16.80 23.82 11.64
CA ALA A 791 -15.49 24.47 11.76
C ALA A 791 -15.25 25.51 10.65
N ALA A 792 -15.74 25.24 9.43
CA ALA A 792 -15.69 26.17 8.31
C ALA A 792 -16.49 27.44 8.60
N VAL A 793 -17.70 27.29 9.18
CA VAL A 793 -18.53 28.44 9.57
C VAL A 793 -17.85 29.26 10.66
N THR A 794 -17.31 28.63 11.70
CA THR A 794 -16.53 29.32 12.74
C THR A 794 -15.39 30.13 12.11
N ARG A 795 -14.65 29.53 11.15
CA ARG A 795 -13.56 30.20 10.44
C ARG A 795 -14.04 31.38 9.57
N LEU A 796 -15.19 31.24 8.91
CA LEU A 796 -15.80 32.30 8.11
C LEU A 796 -16.17 33.51 8.96
N LEU A 797 -16.76 33.28 10.15
CA LEU A 797 -17.11 34.34 11.10
C LEU A 797 -15.86 35.07 11.64
N GLU A 798 -14.78 34.34 11.92
CA GLU A 798 -13.57 34.91 12.52
C GLU A 798 -12.66 35.62 11.51
N ARG A 799 -12.32 34.97 10.39
CA ARG A 799 -11.18 35.38 9.54
C ARG A 799 -11.52 35.71 8.09
N ASN A 800 -12.62 35.21 7.55
CA ASN A 800 -12.98 35.36 6.12
C ASN A 800 -14.23 36.21 5.91
N ARG A 801 -14.29 37.37 6.60
CA ARG A 801 -15.44 38.30 6.59
C ARG A 801 -15.74 38.93 5.22
N ASN A 802 -14.82 38.85 4.26
CA ASN A 802 -15.03 39.31 2.88
C ASN A 802 -16.05 38.47 2.11
N VAL A 803 -16.26 37.22 2.51
CA VAL A 803 -17.19 36.26 1.89
C VAL A 803 -18.57 36.31 2.56
N VAL A 804 -18.62 36.88 3.76
CA VAL A 804 -19.80 36.98 4.63
C VAL A 804 -19.95 38.41 5.20
N PRO A 805 -20.15 39.43 4.34
CA PRO A 805 -20.17 40.83 4.75
C PRO A 805 -21.26 41.19 5.76
N SER A 806 -22.36 40.43 5.87
CA SER A 806 -23.38 40.65 6.92
C SER A 806 -22.81 40.50 8.34
N VAL A 807 -21.71 39.77 8.52
CA VAL A 807 -21.00 39.67 9.80
C VAL A 807 -20.40 41.01 10.23
N LEU A 808 -20.03 41.88 9.27
CA LEU A 808 -19.48 43.21 9.55
C LEU A 808 -20.53 44.19 10.10
N GLN A 809 -21.81 43.85 10.00
CA GLN A 809 -22.93 44.67 10.48
C GLN A 809 -23.33 44.36 11.93
N LEU A 810 -22.71 43.35 12.55
CA LEU A 810 -23.01 42.91 13.91
C LEU A 810 -22.22 43.71 14.95
N ASP A 811 -22.86 43.94 16.10
CA ASP A 811 -22.21 44.46 17.30
C ASP A 811 -21.19 43.42 17.81
N GLU A 812 -20.02 43.87 18.32
CA GLU A 812 -18.91 42.98 18.68
C GLU A 812 -19.30 41.90 19.70
N GLY A 813 -20.11 42.24 20.70
CA GLY A 813 -20.63 41.26 21.68
C GLY A 813 -21.58 40.22 21.08
N ILE A 814 -22.34 40.55 20.03
CA ILE A 814 -23.18 39.57 19.32
C ILE A 814 -22.32 38.64 18.47
N LEU A 815 -21.25 39.16 17.86
CA LEU A 815 -20.31 38.35 17.10
C LEU A 815 -19.62 37.31 18.00
N GLU A 816 -19.17 37.69 19.19
CA GLU A 816 -18.59 36.74 20.17
C GLU A 816 -19.60 35.66 20.58
N LEU A 817 -20.86 36.03 20.83
CA LEU A 817 -21.93 35.08 21.11
C LEU A 817 -22.14 34.10 19.94
N LEU A 818 -22.12 34.57 18.69
CA LEU A 818 -22.27 33.70 17.52
C LEU A 818 -21.08 32.77 17.30
N ILE A 819 -19.85 33.20 17.60
CA ILE A 819 -18.67 32.33 17.57
C ILE A 819 -18.82 31.21 18.61
N SER A 820 -19.27 31.56 19.83
CA SER A 820 -19.57 30.56 20.87
C SER A 820 -20.66 29.57 20.42
N VAL A 821 -21.76 30.06 19.85
CA VAL A 821 -22.83 29.22 19.27
C VAL A 821 -22.30 28.31 18.15
N SER A 822 -21.45 28.83 17.26
CA SER A 822 -20.82 28.05 16.19
C SER A 822 -19.96 26.92 16.75
N SER A 823 -19.18 27.18 17.81
CA SER A 823 -18.38 26.16 18.48
C SER A 823 -19.23 25.06 19.15
N MET A 824 -20.44 25.41 19.64
CA MET A 824 -21.38 24.42 20.20
C MET A 824 -21.99 23.54 19.10
N HIS A 825 -22.31 24.11 17.92
CA HIS A 825 -22.74 23.31 16.76
C HIS A 825 -21.61 22.43 16.20
N GLU A 826 -20.35 22.85 16.31
CA GLU A 826 -19.19 22.05 15.92
C GLU A 826 -19.03 20.78 16.76
N CYS A 827 -19.27 20.86 18.08
CA CYS A 827 -19.15 19.68 18.96
C CYS A 827 -20.44 18.86 19.06
N PHE A 828 -21.60 19.45 18.82
CA PHE A 828 -22.90 18.78 18.95
C PHE A 828 -23.88 19.23 17.87
N MET A 829 -24.32 18.27 17.05
CA MET A 829 -25.35 18.49 16.04
C MET A 829 -26.71 18.04 16.55
N PHE A 830 -27.64 18.99 16.71
CA PHE A 830 -28.99 18.70 17.19
C PHE A 830 -29.77 17.71 16.31
N GLY A 831 -29.61 17.79 14.99
CA GLY A 831 -30.25 16.84 14.07
C GLY A 831 -29.77 15.39 14.26
N GLN A 832 -28.49 15.18 14.59
CA GLN A 832 -27.92 13.86 14.89
C GLN A 832 -28.43 13.33 16.24
N PHE A 833 -28.59 14.22 17.23
CA PHE A 833 -29.18 13.87 18.52
C PHE A 833 -30.64 13.40 18.38
N LEU A 834 -31.45 14.10 17.59
CA LEU A 834 -32.84 13.71 17.33
C LEU A 834 -33.01 12.37 16.60
N GLN A 835 -31.93 11.86 15.99
CA GLN A 835 -31.89 10.57 15.30
C GLN A 835 -31.10 9.51 16.08
N ALA A 836 -30.72 9.82 17.33
CA ALA A 836 -29.93 8.97 18.21
C ALA A 836 -28.56 8.53 17.64
N GLU A 837 -28.03 9.29 16.68
CA GLU A 837 -26.71 9.08 16.08
C GLU A 837 -25.60 9.53 17.05
N ASN A 838 -25.81 10.65 17.75
CA ASN A 838 -24.92 11.13 18.79
C ASN A 838 -24.78 10.13 19.94
N THR A 839 -23.66 10.20 20.65
CA THR A 839 -23.41 9.47 21.90
C THR A 839 -23.55 10.43 23.09
N PRO A 840 -23.66 9.91 24.33
CA PRO A 840 -23.54 10.70 25.55
C PRO A 840 -22.29 11.60 25.60
N LEU A 841 -21.15 11.20 25.02
CA LEU A 841 -19.96 12.07 24.93
C LEU A 841 -20.26 13.37 24.15
N SER A 842 -21.02 13.31 23.06
CA SER A 842 -21.39 14.52 22.30
C SER A 842 -22.16 15.52 23.17
N LEU A 843 -23.00 15.04 24.09
CA LEU A 843 -23.68 15.91 25.08
C LEU A 843 -22.72 16.44 26.13
N GLN A 844 -21.72 15.66 26.55
CA GLN A 844 -20.70 16.11 27.50
C GLN A 844 -19.84 17.24 26.92
N LEU A 845 -19.48 17.14 25.63
CA LEU A 845 -18.78 18.21 24.92
C LEU A 845 -19.63 19.49 24.81
N LEU A 846 -20.94 19.35 24.55
CA LEU A 846 -21.86 20.48 24.57
C LEU A 846 -22.00 21.08 25.98
N GLN A 847 -22.12 20.24 27.01
CA GLN A 847 -22.23 20.67 28.40
C GLN A 847 -20.99 21.45 28.83
N GLN A 848 -19.80 20.97 28.47
CA GLN A 848 -18.54 21.68 28.72
C GLN A 848 -18.54 23.06 28.05
N LYS A 849 -18.87 23.13 26.76
CA LYS A 849 -18.93 24.41 26.01
C LYS A 849 -19.99 25.37 26.55
N ALA A 850 -21.13 24.85 27.00
CA ALA A 850 -22.19 25.65 27.60
C ALA A 850 -21.81 26.23 28.97
N LEU A 851 -20.82 25.67 29.66
CA LEU A 851 -20.36 26.10 30.99
C LEU A 851 -19.09 26.98 30.94
N GLU A 852 -18.35 27.00 29.83
CA GLU A 852 -17.03 27.68 29.71
C GLU A 852 -17.05 29.18 30.10
N ASN A 853 -18.12 29.91 29.81
CA ASN A 853 -18.19 31.36 30.03
C ASN A 853 -19.15 31.80 31.15
N ASN A 854 -19.80 30.87 31.85
CA ASN A 854 -20.91 31.15 32.80
C ASN A 854 -22.06 32.04 32.24
N ASP A 855 -22.09 32.27 30.92
CA ASP A 855 -23.12 33.05 30.24
C ASP A 855 -24.16 32.12 29.60
N VAL A 856 -25.35 32.11 30.18
CA VAL A 856 -26.49 31.33 29.70
C VAL A 856 -27.00 31.85 28.34
N SER A 857 -26.61 33.06 27.93
CA SER A 857 -27.03 33.68 26.67
C SER A 857 -26.58 32.88 25.45
N ALA A 858 -25.31 32.46 25.42
CA ALA A 858 -24.77 31.66 24.31
C ALA A 858 -25.53 30.33 24.17
N TYR A 859 -25.78 29.64 25.30
CA TYR A 859 -26.52 28.38 25.30
C TYR A 859 -27.99 28.55 24.86
N LYS A 860 -28.67 29.59 25.34
CA LYS A 860 -30.04 29.93 24.90
C LYS A 860 -30.11 30.24 23.40
N LEU A 861 -29.13 30.98 22.88
CA LEU A 861 -29.03 31.31 21.46
C LEU A 861 -28.69 30.07 20.62
N PHE A 862 -27.86 29.18 21.13
CA PHE A 862 -27.60 27.85 20.55
C PHE A 862 -28.89 27.03 20.44
N LEU A 863 -29.67 26.90 21.53
CA LEU A 863 -30.93 26.17 21.51
C LEU A 863 -31.94 26.76 20.50
N PHE A 864 -32.05 28.09 20.44
CA PHE A 864 -32.92 28.75 19.45
C PHE A 864 -32.43 28.52 18.02
N SER A 865 -31.12 28.67 17.77
CA SER A 865 -30.55 28.45 16.43
C SER A 865 -30.68 26.99 15.99
N ALA A 866 -30.55 26.03 16.91
CA ALA A 866 -30.83 24.61 16.65
C ALA A 866 -32.28 24.40 16.19
N LEU A 867 -33.26 24.97 16.90
CA LEU A 867 -34.66 24.95 16.49
C LEU A 867 -34.86 25.59 15.10
N ALA A 868 -34.33 26.80 14.91
CA ALA A 868 -34.47 27.55 13.67
C ALA A 868 -33.90 26.78 12.46
N MET A 869 -32.74 26.13 12.61
CA MET A 869 -32.12 25.34 11.54
C MET A 869 -32.92 24.10 11.11
N MET A 870 -33.77 23.57 11.99
CA MET A 870 -34.67 22.45 11.65
C MET A 870 -35.83 22.93 10.76
N THR A 871 -36.27 24.19 10.90
CA THR A 871 -37.45 24.69 10.19
C THR A 871 -37.30 24.73 8.67
N GLY A 872 -36.09 24.98 8.14
CA GLY A 872 -35.83 25.05 6.70
C GLY A 872 -35.39 23.74 6.04
N ILE A 873 -35.35 22.62 6.75
CA ILE A 873 -35.00 21.32 6.14
C ILE A 873 -36.03 21.00 5.04
N GLY A 874 -35.58 20.66 3.84
CA GLY A 874 -36.47 20.36 2.71
C GLY A 874 -37.10 21.59 2.01
N ALA A 875 -36.67 22.81 2.37
CA ALA A 875 -37.09 24.02 1.66
C ALA A 875 -36.66 24.03 0.19
N ARG A 876 -37.55 24.55 -0.66
CA ARG A 876 -37.36 24.74 -2.10
C ARG A 876 -37.58 26.22 -2.44
N GLU A 877 -37.31 26.58 -3.68
CA GLU A 877 -37.58 27.93 -4.19
C GLU A 877 -39.04 28.33 -3.94
N GLY A 878 -39.26 29.55 -3.43
CA GLY A 878 -40.60 30.09 -3.14
C GLY A 878 -41.30 29.54 -1.90
N CYS A 879 -40.66 28.67 -1.09
CA CYS A 879 -41.27 28.16 0.14
C CYS A 879 -41.53 29.28 1.17
N THR A 880 -42.80 29.53 1.48
CA THR A 880 -43.25 30.39 2.58
C THR A 880 -43.74 29.51 3.74
N GLY A 881 -42.94 29.39 4.80
CA GLY A 881 -43.21 28.53 5.97
C GLY A 881 -42.24 27.34 6.12
N SER A 882 -42.43 26.51 7.15
CA SER A 882 -41.55 25.38 7.46
C SER A 882 -42.06 24.07 6.84
N PRO A 883 -41.36 23.49 5.85
CA PRO A 883 -41.77 22.21 5.28
C PRO A 883 -41.44 21.00 6.17
N PHE A 884 -40.36 21.06 6.96
CA PHE A 884 -39.94 19.94 7.79
C PHE A 884 -40.61 19.88 9.17
N LEU A 885 -40.80 21.01 9.85
CA LEU A 885 -41.31 21.03 11.22
C LEU A 885 -42.84 20.84 11.23
N ASN A 886 -43.29 19.73 10.67
CA ASN A 886 -44.66 19.23 10.72
C ASN A 886 -44.98 18.68 12.11
N ASP A 887 -46.23 18.30 12.41
CA ASP A 887 -46.64 17.98 13.78
C ASP A 887 -45.80 16.87 14.43
N VAL A 888 -45.47 15.82 13.66
CA VAL A 888 -44.67 14.69 14.13
C VAL A 888 -43.21 15.08 14.36
N ALA A 889 -42.61 15.83 13.42
CA ALA A 889 -41.25 16.34 13.59
C ALA A 889 -41.17 17.33 14.76
N CYS A 890 -42.19 18.17 14.93
CA CYS A 890 -42.33 19.12 16.02
C CYS A 890 -42.30 18.41 17.38
N GLN A 891 -43.04 17.32 17.54
CA GLN A 891 -43.02 16.54 18.78
C GLN A 891 -41.63 15.99 19.12
N SER A 892 -40.93 15.44 18.12
CA SER A 892 -39.56 14.93 18.31
C SER A 892 -38.58 16.04 18.69
N VAL A 893 -38.69 17.21 18.02
CA VAL A 893 -37.89 18.41 18.33
C VAL A 893 -38.19 18.91 19.73
N LEU A 894 -39.45 18.98 20.16
CA LEU A 894 -39.84 19.41 21.50
C LEU A 894 -39.26 18.51 22.59
N PHE A 895 -39.27 17.19 22.40
CA PHE A 895 -38.60 16.28 23.35
C PHE A 895 -37.09 16.48 23.41
N GLY A 896 -36.45 16.68 22.25
CA GLY A 896 -35.01 16.96 22.22
C GLY A 896 -34.66 18.28 22.93
N LEU A 897 -35.46 19.33 22.68
CA LEU A 897 -35.28 20.64 23.33
C LEU A 897 -35.52 20.54 24.85
N GLU A 898 -36.57 19.84 25.28
CA GLU A 898 -36.86 19.66 26.70
C GLU A 898 -35.76 18.87 27.41
N ALA A 899 -35.22 17.81 26.78
CA ALA A 899 -34.08 17.08 27.32
C ALA A 899 -32.85 18.00 27.50
N LEU A 900 -32.53 18.80 26.48
CA LEU A 900 -31.40 19.74 26.53
C LEU A 900 -31.59 20.85 27.57
N ARG A 901 -32.82 21.25 27.93
CA ARG A 901 -33.03 22.22 29.02
C ARG A 901 -32.47 21.74 30.36
N HIS A 902 -32.42 20.44 30.59
CA HIS A 902 -31.88 19.84 31.82
C HIS A 902 -30.37 19.55 31.73
N LEU A 903 -29.71 19.88 30.61
CA LEU A 903 -28.29 19.55 30.39
C LEU A 903 -27.35 20.18 31.42
N GLN A 904 -27.66 21.37 31.95
CA GLN A 904 -26.85 22.01 33.00
C GLN A 904 -27.14 21.46 34.41
N ALA A 905 -28.24 20.71 34.60
CA ALA A 905 -28.71 20.25 35.91
C ALA A 905 -28.57 18.73 36.13
N ARG A 906 -28.43 17.94 35.07
CA ARG A 906 -28.36 16.47 35.10
C ARG A 906 -27.10 15.94 34.41
N THR A 907 -26.83 14.64 34.59
CA THR A 907 -25.72 14.00 33.87
C THR A 907 -26.04 13.85 32.38
N CYS A 908 -25.02 13.82 31.52
CA CYS A 908 -25.23 13.71 30.07
C CYS A 908 -25.88 12.38 29.66
N GLN A 909 -25.61 11.29 30.39
CA GLN A 909 -26.25 9.99 30.20
C GLN A 909 -27.74 10.06 30.55
N GLU A 910 -28.12 10.66 31.68
CA GLU A 910 -29.52 10.87 32.07
C GLU A 910 -30.29 11.68 31.02
N VAL A 911 -29.69 12.76 30.51
CA VAL A 911 -30.32 13.60 29.48
C VAL A 911 -30.53 12.83 28.18
N TYR A 912 -29.52 12.05 27.75
CA TYR A 912 -29.60 11.24 26.54
C TYR A 912 -30.68 10.18 26.62
N TRP A 913 -30.67 9.36 27.67
CA TRP A 913 -31.61 8.25 27.82
C TRP A 913 -33.02 8.74 28.18
N SER A 914 -33.16 9.83 28.94
CA SER A 914 -34.48 10.45 29.18
C SER A 914 -35.14 10.91 27.87
N TYR A 915 -34.37 11.41 26.90
CA TYR A 915 -34.88 11.74 25.57
C TYR A 915 -35.37 10.47 24.83
N LEU A 916 -34.53 9.44 24.77
CA LEU A 916 -34.88 8.18 24.09
C LEU A 916 -36.08 7.46 24.71
N CYS A 917 -36.18 7.43 26.04
CA CYS A 917 -37.33 6.85 26.73
C CYS A 917 -38.60 7.67 26.47
N SER A 918 -38.53 9.01 26.50
CA SER A 918 -39.68 9.87 26.16
C SER A 918 -40.14 9.66 24.71
N TRP A 919 -39.20 9.43 23.79
CA TRP A 919 -39.50 9.08 22.42
C TRP A 919 -40.09 7.67 22.29
N GLY A 920 -39.54 6.70 23.02
CA GLY A 920 -40.00 5.30 23.07
C GLY A 920 -41.43 5.13 23.58
N LEU A 921 -41.82 5.92 24.57
CA LEU A 921 -43.19 5.96 25.09
C LEU A 921 -44.22 6.34 24.02
N MET A 922 -43.85 7.08 22.96
CA MET A 922 -44.77 7.33 21.84
C MET A 922 -45.05 6.10 20.98
N LEU A 923 -44.17 5.10 21.03
CA LEU A 923 -44.26 3.87 20.24
C LEU A 923 -44.65 2.66 21.10
N ASP A 924 -45.04 2.87 22.36
CA ASP A 924 -45.35 1.82 23.34
C ASP A 924 -44.23 0.76 23.48
N LEU A 925 -42.96 1.18 23.33
CA LEU A 925 -41.81 0.31 23.49
C LEU A 925 -41.38 0.24 24.97
N PRO A 926 -41.02 -0.96 25.48
CA PRO A 926 -40.48 -1.10 26.83
C PRO A 926 -39.10 -0.43 26.94
N SER A 927 -38.70 -0.11 28.17
CA SER A 927 -37.40 0.51 28.49
C SER A 927 -36.78 -0.10 29.75
N THR A 928 -37.08 -1.37 30.04
CA THR A 928 -36.75 -2.01 31.32
C THR A 928 -35.42 -2.75 31.31
N THR A 929 -35.01 -3.25 30.14
CA THR A 929 -33.78 -4.02 29.96
C THR A 929 -32.76 -3.24 29.11
N LEU A 930 -31.49 -3.65 29.16
CA LEU A 930 -30.46 -3.07 28.30
C LEU A 930 -30.73 -3.33 26.81
N GLU A 931 -31.32 -4.48 26.47
CA GLU A 931 -31.75 -4.78 25.11
C GLU A 931 -32.91 -3.88 24.68
N ASP A 932 -33.83 -3.56 25.59
CA ASP A 932 -34.92 -2.61 25.33
C ASP A 932 -34.38 -1.21 24.97
N LEU A 933 -33.36 -0.72 25.69
CA LEU A 933 -32.73 0.58 25.41
C LEU A 933 -31.97 0.59 24.07
N ALA A 934 -31.28 -0.51 23.73
CA ALA A 934 -30.65 -0.66 22.43
C ALA A 934 -31.68 -0.71 21.29
N LEU A 935 -32.80 -1.39 21.51
CA LEU A 935 -33.93 -1.45 20.57
C LEU A 935 -34.60 -0.07 20.39
N LEU A 936 -34.76 0.70 21.47
CA LEU A 936 -35.24 2.09 21.41
C LEU A 936 -34.32 2.96 20.54
N ARG A 937 -33.01 2.89 20.78
CA ARG A 937 -32.01 3.61 19.97
C ARG A 937 -32.07 3.17 18.51
N PHE A 938 -32.15 1.86 18.25
CA PHE A 938 -32.26 1.31 16.90
C PHE A 938 -33.53 1.77 16.17
N ALA A 939 -34.67 1.75 16.85
CA ALA A 939 -35.94 2.23 16.30
C ALA A 939 -35.88 3.74 15.98
N CYS A 940 -35.21 4.53 16.82
CA CYS A 940 -34.98 5.96 16.59
C CYS A 940 -34.10 6.20 15.36
N ILE A 941 -32.98 5.46 15.22
CA ILE A 941 -32.09 5.50 14.05
C ILE A 941 -32.83 5.14 12.76
N CYS A 942 -33.74 4.14 12.81
CA CYS A 942 -34.58 3.78 11.66
C CYS A 942 -35.67 4.81 11.33
N ARG A 943 -35.80 5.89 12.11
CA ARG A 943 -36.83 6.93 11.96
C ARG A 943 -38.24 6.34 11.99
N THR A 944 -38.44 5.33 12.84
CA THR A 944 -39.65 4.52 12.91
C THR A 944 -40.85 5.36 13.31
N ARG A 945 -41.93 5.28 12.52
CA ARG A 945 -43.19 5.98 12.77
C ARG A 945 -44.37 5.07 12.44
N GLY A 946 -45.31 4.98 13.37
CA GLY A 946 -46.51 4.15 13.19
C GLY A 946 -46.26 2.64 13.34
N TYR A 947 -47.36 1.89 13.35
CA TYR A 947 -47.35 0.46 13.69
C TYR A 947 -46.61 -0.41 12.67
N ASP A 948 -46.77 -0.17 11.37
CA ASP A 948 -46.18 -1.02 10.33
C ASP A 948 -44.65 -0.93 10.28
N ALA A 949 -44.11 0.29 10.40
CA ALA A 949 -42.67 0.51 10.47
C ALA A 949 -42.08 -0.13 11.74
N LEU A 950 -42.77 0.02 12.88
CA LEU A 950 -42.36 -0.59 14.14
C LEU A 950 -42.32 -2.11 14.05
N ARG A 951 -43.33 -2.72 13.43
CA ARG A 951 -43.38 -4.17 13.20
C ARG A 951 -42.18 -4.66 12.37
N SER A 952 -41.79 -3.92 11.34
CA SER A 952 -40.63 -4.24 10.49
C SER A 952 -39.32 -4.21 11.28
N VAL A 953 -39.14 -3.19 12.12
CA VAL A 953 -37.97 -3.05 13.00
C VAL A 953 -37.91 -4.16 14.04
N LEU A 954 -39.02 -4.45 14.72
CA LEU A 954 -39.12 -5.54 15.71
C LEU A 954 -38.86 -6.91 15.08
N ALA A 955 -39.43 -7.18 13.91
CA ALA A 955 -39.19 -8.42 13.19
C ALA A 955 -37.71 -8.59 12.80
N SER A 956 -37.08 -7.51 12.34
CA SER A 956 -35.67 -7.53 11.95
C SER A 956 -34.72 -7.68 13.14
N TRP A 957 -35.04 -7.06 14.28
CA TRP A 957 -34.28 -7.25 15.53
C TRP A 957 -34.40 -8.69 16.05
N ALA A 958 -35.61 -9.25 16.03
CA ALA A 958 -35.86 -10.61 16.49
C ALA A 958 -35.22 -11.69 15.59
N SER A 959 -34.98 -11.37 14.30
CA SER A 959 -34.37 -12.29 13.33
C SER A 959 -32.85 -12.47 13.51
N MET A 960 -32.19 -11.56 14.25
CA MET A 960 -30.76 -11.61 14.50
C MET A 960 -30.38 -12.79 15.41
N ASP A 961 -29.20 -13.36 15.16
CA ASP A 961 -28.64 -14.36 16.08
C ASP A 961 -28.22 -13.73 17.41
N ALA A 962 -28.15 -14.54 18.47
CA ALA A 962 -27.93 -14.04 19.83
C ALA A 962 -26.59 -13.30 19.98
N ALA A 963 -25.55 -13.78 19.29
CA ALA A 963 -24.21 -13.17 19.34
C ALA A 963 -24.15 -11.83 18.59
N ASP A 964 -24.77 -11.75 17.41
CA ASP A 964 -24.91 -10.50 16.64
C ASP A 964 -25.70 -9.46 17.43
N ARG A 965 -26.77 -9.91 18.08
CA ARG A 965 -27.62 -9.05 18.90
C ARG A 965 -26.89 -8.50 20.12
N GLU A 966 -26.09 -9.32 20.80
CA GLU A 966 -25.23 -8.88 21.90
C GLU A 966 -24.21 -7.84 21.42
N SER A 967 -23.53 -8.09 20.30
CA SER A 967 -22.54 -7.15 19.74
C SER A 967 -23.16 -5.81 19.33
N ILE A 968 -24.38 -5.81 18.78
CA ILE A 968 -25.07 -4.58 18.39
C ILE A 968 -25.66 -3.86 19.61
N THR A 969 -26.10 -4.59 20.62
CA THR A 969 -26.53 -4.03 21.91
C THR A 969 -25.37 -3.29 22.56
N GLU A 970 -24.18 -3.90 22.62
CA GLU A 970 -22.96 -3.24 23.12
C GLU A 970 -22.64 -1.96 22.34
N PHE A 971 -22.71 -2.01 21.00
CA PHE A 971 -22.50 -0.84 20.14
C PHE A 971 -23.50 0.29 20.41
N PHE A 972 -24.79 -0.02 20.55
CA PHE A 972 -25.83 0.99 20.80
C PHE A 972 -25.84 1.52 22.23
N LEU A 973 -25.25 0.82 23.20
CA LEU A 973 -25.14 1.30 24.58
C LEU A 973 -23.83 2.04 24.87
N ALA A 974 -22.84 1.96 23.97
CA ALA A 974 -21.54 2.63 24.15
C ALA A 974 -21.69 4.16 24.29
N ASP A 975 -21.12 4.71 25.38
CA ASP A 975 -21.34 6.11 25.78
C ASP A 975 -20.30 7.10 25.25
N GLY A 976 -19.08 6.63 24.95
CA GLY A 976 -17.94 7.47 24.56
C GLY A 976 -17.28 8.20 25.72
N ILE A 977 -17.77 8.03 26.96
CA ILE A 977 -17.27 8.73 28.16
C ILE A 977 -16.39 7.76 28.96
N HIS A 978 -16.97 6.64 29.36
CA HIS A 978 -16.28 5.59 30.09
C HIS A 978 -15.73 4.51 29.16
N TYR A 979 -16.36 4.34 27.99
CA TYR A 979 -16.03 3.32 27.02
C TYR A 979 -15.78 3.92 25.64
N HIS A 980 -14.90 3.29 24.86
CA HIS A 980 -14.69 3.71 23.49
C HIS A 980 -15.97 3.51 22.68
N ALA A 981 -16.46 4.58 22.05
CA ALA A 981 -17.63 4.54 21.19
C ALA A 981 -17.26 4.88 19.74
N CYS A 982 -18.01 4.30 18.81
CA CYS A 982 -17.91 4.67 17.41
C CYS A 982 -19.21 5.37 16.98
N LEU A 983 -19.10 6.62 16.52
CA LEU A 983 -20.21 7.37 15.95
C LEU A 983 -20.19 7.19 14.43
N PHE A 984 -21.20 6.50 13.94
CA PHE A 984 -21.40 6.29 12.50
C PHE A 984 -22.30 7.38 11.94
N SER A 985 -21.69 8.38 11.31
CA SER A 985 -22.47 9.46 10.71
C SER A 985 -23.15 9.03 9.43
N TYR A 986 -24.39 9.50 9.21
CA TYR A 986 -25.28 9.04 8.13
C TYR A 986 -25.80 7.60 8.30
N LEU A 987 -25.66 6.98 9.48
CA LEU A 987 -26.25 5.68 9.77
C LEU A 987 -27.79 5.66 9.61
N PRO A 988 -28.55 6.68 10.06
CA PRO A 988 -29.99 6.75 9.82
C PRO A 988 -30.36 6.75 8.32
N ASP A 989 -29.54 7.36 7.47
CA ASP A 989 -29.76 7.36 6.01
C ASP A 989 -29.47 5.98 5.39
N CYS A 990 -28.48 5.26 5.90
CA CYS A 990 -28.24 3.86 5.50
C CYS A 990 -29.47 2.99 5.76
N PHE A 991 -30.07 3.09 6.95
CA PHE A 991 -31.29 2.34 7.28
C PHE A 991 -32.51 2.82 6.49
N ALA A 992 -32.68 4.14 6.30
CA ALA A 992 -33.76 4.67 5.49
C ALA A 992 -33.68 4.19 4.03
N HIS A 993 -32.48 4.13 3.45
CA HIS A 993 -32.26 3.61 2.10
C HIS A 993 -32.42 2.08 2.04
N ALA A 994 -31.94 1.35 3.04
CA ALA A 994 -32.13 -0.10 3.13
C ALA A 994 -33.61 -0.49 3.24
N HIS A 995 -34.40 0.27 3.99
CA HIS A 995 -35.85 0.06 4.11
C HIS A 995 -36.59 0.32 2.80
N LYS A 996 -36.19 1.36 2.04
CA LYS A 996 -36.75 1.64 0.71
C LYS A 996 -36.30 0.64 -0.35
N ASN A 997 -35.09 0.08 -0.21
CA ASN A 997 -34.53 -0.87 -1.15
C ASN A 997 -34.94 -2.31 -0.80
N THR A 998 -35.93 -2.83 -1.53
CA THR A 998 -36.48 -4.20 -1.35
C THR A 998 -35.46 -5.33 -1.49
N ARG A 999 -34.31 -5.08 -2.15
CA ARG A 999 -33.25 -6.08 -2.34
C ARG A 999 -32.30 -6.17 -1.15
N VAL A 1000 -32.16 -5.07 -0.40
CA VAL A 1000 -31.32 -5.00 0.80
C VAL A 1000 -32.15 -5.34 2.03
N GLY A 1001 -33.15 -4.53 2.36
CA GLY A 1001 -33.97 -4.68 3.57
C GLY A 1001 -33.19 -4.42 4.87
N LEU A 1002 -33.93 -4.28 5.98
CA LEU A 1002 -33.35 -4.00 7.29
C LEU A 1002 -32.46 -5.14 7.81
N ASP A 1003 -32.86 -6.40 7.61
CA ASP A 1003 -32.08 -7.57 8.05
C ASP A 1003 -30.65 -7.58 7.48
N SER A 1004 -30.52 -7.28 6.18
CA SER A 1004 -29.20 -7.28 5.53
C SER A 1004 -28.35 -6.10 6.00
N MET A 1005 -28.98 -4.94 6.22
CA MET A 1005 -28.28 -3.76 6.75
C MET A 1005 -27.79 -3.99 8.18
N LEU A 1006 -28.60 -4.62 9.04
CA LEU A 1006 -28.19 -5.01 10.40
C LEU A 1006 -27.01 -5.98 10.38
N THR A 1007 -27.08 -6.99 9.52
CA THR A 1007 -25.99 -7.96 9.35
C THR A 1007 -24.70 -7.26 8.89
N LEU A 1008 -24.81 -6.32 7.93
CA LEU A 1008 -23.67 -5.53 7.46
C LEU A 1008 -23.13 -4.60 8.55
N LEU A 1009 -24.00 -4.04 9.39
CA LEU A 1009 -23.62 -3.18 10.51
C LEU A 1009 -22.77 -3.93 11.53
N VAL A 1010 -23.12 -5.19 11.85
CA VAL A 1010 -22.28 -6.05 12.71
C VAL A 1010 -20.87 -6.18 12.13
N GLU A 1011 -20.78 -6.53 10.84
CA GLU A 1011 -19.51 -6.67 10.13
C GLU A 1011 -18.71 -5.36 10.11
N LEU A 1012 -19.41 -4.23 9.90
CA LEU A 1012 -18.81 -2.90 9.90
C LEU A 1012 -18.25 -2.52 11.28
N VAL A 1013 -18.99 -2.76 12.37
CA VAL A 1013 -18.52 -2.52 13.74
C VAL A 1013 -17.26 -3.33 14.02
N GLU A 1014 -17.23 -4.61 13.66
CA GLU A 1014 -16.06 -5.48 13.85
C GLU A 1014 -14.84 -5.05 13.01
N ILE A 1015 -15.05 -4.71 11.73
CA ILE A 1015 -13.97 -4.22 10.85
C ILE A 1015 -13.39 -2.91 11.39
N THR A 1016 -14.26 -2.01 11.84
CA THR A 1016 -13.86 -0.71 12.38
C THR A 1016 -12.97 -0.91 13.61
N TRP A 1017 -13.36 -1.75 14.56
CA TRP A 1017 -12.54 -2.02 15.76
C TRP A 1017 -11.26 -2.80 15.48
N THR A 1018 -11.23 -3.67 14.47
CA THR A 1018 -10.00 -4.43 14.12
C THR A 1018 -8.97 -3.57 13.38
N GLN A 1019 -9.40 -2.62 12.55
CA GLN A 1019 -8.50 -1.73 11.80
C GLN A 1019 -8.00 -0.54 12.64
N LEU A 1020 -8.78 -0.13 13.64
CA LEU A 1020 -8.46 1.00 14.51
C LEU A 1020 -7.81 0.48 15.81
N ALA A 1021 -6.49 0.27 15.78
CA ALA A 1021 -5.72 -0.25 16.92
C ALA A 1021 -5.97 0.57 18.23
N VAL A 1022 -6.43 -0.13 19.28
CA VAL A 1022 -7.14 0.43 20.44
C VAL A 1022 -6.30 1.33 21.37
N SER A 1023 -4.96 1.27 21.36
CA SER A 1023 -4.14 1.84 22.44
C SER A 1023 -3.85 3.35 22.39
N THR A 1024 -4.21 4.06 21.31
CA THR A 1024 -3.95 5.52 21.17
C THR A 1024 -5.13 6.33 20.63
N LEU A 1025 -6.32 5.74 20.53
CA LEU A 1025 -7.47 6.38 19.92
C LEU A 1025 -8.26 7.24 20.93
N PRO A 1026 -8.92 8.32 20.46
CA PRO A 1026 -9.85 9.09 21.28
C PRO A 1026 -10.98 8.20 21.83
N HIS A 1027 -11.62 8.64 22.93
CA HIS A 1027 -12.74 7.93 23.54
C HIS A 1027 -13.95 7.80 22.60
N GLN A 1028 -14.03 8.63 21.55
CA GLN A 1028 -14.98 8.50 20.46
C GLN A 1028 -14.29 8.62 19.11
N VAL A 1029 -14.61 7.71 18.20
CA VAL A 1029 -14.20 7.76 16.79
C VAL A 1029 -15.42 8.02 15.92
N THR A 1030 -15.33 8.98 14.99
CA THR A 1030 -16.41 9.25 14.04
C THR A 1030 -16.10 8.65 12.68
N VAL A 1031 -16.98 7.82 12.12
CA VAL A 1031 -16.84 7.26 10.76
C VAL A 1031 -18.00 7.75 9.89
N ASN A 1032 -17.67 8.43 8.81
CA ASN A 1032 -18.64 8.94 7.83
C ASN A 1032 -19.09 7.83 6.87
N LEU A 1033 -20.41 7.55 6.87
CA LEU A 1033 -21.05 6.52 6.04
C LEU A 1033 -21.87 7.09 4.87
N ALA A 1034 -21.70 8.35 4.48
CA ALA A 1034 -22.47 8.97 3.40
C ALA A 1034 -22.37 8.20 2.06
N ASP A 1035 -21.19 7.66 1.76
CA ASP A 1035 -20.95 6.89 0.54
C ASP A 1035 -21.63 5.51 0.60
N LEU A 1036 -21.60 4.85 1.77
CA LEU A 1036 -22.33 3.61 2.02
C LEU A 1036 -23.86 3.83 1.95
N ALA A 1037 -24.38 4.95 2.47
CA ALA A 1037 -25.79 5.29 2.36
C ALA A 1037 -26.21 5.42 0.89
N SER A 1038 -25.40 6.14 0.10
CA SER A 1038 -25.64 6.32 -1.34
C SER A 1038 -25.59 4.99 -2.09
N PHE A 1039 -24.60 4.15 -1.78
CA PHE A 1039 -24.46 2.82 -2.34
C PHE A 1039 -25.64 1.90 -1.99
N THR A 1040 -26.10 1.92 -0.74
CA THR A 1040 -27.27 1.16 -0.27
C THR A 1040 -28.53 1.48 -1.06
N MET A 1041 -28.69 2.74 -1.48
CA MET A 1041 -29.78 3.15 -2.35
C MET A 1041 -29.64 2.65 -3.79
N ALA A 1042 -28.41 2.58 -4.32
CA ALA A 1042 -28.14 2.24 -5.71
C ALA A 1042 -28.13 0.73 -6.01
N VAL A 1043 -27.70 -0.10 -5.06
CA VAL A 1043 -27.48 -1.54 -5.28
C VAL A 1043 -28.77 -2.30 -5.62
N ARG A 1044 -28.70 -3.14 -6.66
CA ARG A 1044 -29.83 -3.98 -7.10
C ARG A 1044 -29.75 -5.47 -6.72
N SER A 1045 -28.64 -5.91 -6.12
CA SER A 1045 -28.41 -7.31 -5.72
C SER A 1045 -28.01 -7.43 -4.26
N ARG A 1046 -28.61 -8.41 -3.56
CA ARG A 1046 -28.31 -8.70 -2.15
C ARG A 1046 -26.89 -9.24 -1.98
N SER A 1047 -26.38 -10.01 -2.94
CA SER A 1047 -25.00 -10.53 -2.87
C SER A 1047 -23.95 -9.46 -3.06
N VAL A 1048 -24.21 -8.48 -3.94
CA VAL A 1048 -23.33 -7.32 -4.13
C VAL A 1048 -23.25 -6.52 -2.83
N PHE A 1049 -24.40 -6.25 -2.20
CA PHE A 1049 -24.47 -5.56 -0.93
C PHE A 1049 -23.64 -6.26 0.16
N PHE A 1050 -23.75 -7.59 0.30
CA PHE A 1050 -22.96 -8.33 1.29
C PHE A 1050 -21.47 -8.45 0.99
N SER A 1051 -21.03 -8.16 -0.24
CA SER A 1051 -19.59 -8.14 -0.60
C SER A 1051 -18.99 -6.73 -0.55
N CYS A 1052 -19.79 -5.71 -0.21
CA CYS A 1052 -19.41 -4.32 -0.43
C CYS A 1052 -18.25 -3.86 0.47
N LEU A 1053 -18.17 -4.38 1.69
CA LEU A 1053 -17.10 -4.07 2.65
C LEU A 1053 -15.76 -4.70 2.27
N GLU A 1054 -15.73 -5.77 1.46
CA GLU A 1054 -14.48 -6.39 0.97
C GLU A 1054 -13.69 -5.45 0.05
N HIS A 1055 -14.38 -4.50 -0.57
CA HIS A 1055 -13.81 -3.53 -1.50
C HIS A 1055 -13.97 -2.10 -1.01
N ALA A 1056 -14.47 -1.88 0.20
CA ALA A 1056 -14.54 -0.56 0.80
C ALA A 1056 -13.18 -0.16 1.41
N LYS A 1057 -12.90 1.14 1.44
CA LYS A 1057 -11.66 1.69 2.03
C LYS A 1057 -12.00 2.67 3.13
N ILE A 1058 -11.44 2.45 4.32
CA ILE A 1058 -11.50 3.41 5.42
C ILE A 1058 -10.34 4.40 5.27
N THR A 1059 -10.63 5.68 5.10
CA THR A 1059 -9.65 6.76 5.00
C THR A 1059 -9.64 7.62 6.25
N ASN A 1060 -8.46 7.87 6.83
CA ASN A 1060 -8.30 8.77 7.97
C ASN A 1060 -8.39 10.24 7.51
N LEU A 1061 -9.32 11.00 8.07
CA LEU A 1061 -9.51 12.42 7.80
C LEU A 1061 -8.81 13.33 8.83
N GLY A 1062 -8.16 12.74 9.84
CA GLY A 1062 -7.51 13.43 10.96
C GLY A 1062 -8.41 13.54 12.20
N SER A 1063 -7.80 13.79 13.36
CA SER A 1063 -8.48 14.09 14.64
C SER A 1063 -9.55 13.07 15.09
N GLY A 1064 -9.39 11.78 14.77
CA GLY A 1064 -10.38 10.75 15.13
C GLY A 1064 -11.60 10.67 14.20
N HIS A 1065 -11.55 11.35 13.04
CA HIS A 1065 -12.55 11.24 11.98
C HIS A 1065 -12.04 10.35 10.85
N TYR A 1066 -12.92 9.46 10.38
CA TYR A 1066 -12.65 8.54 9.27
C TYR A 1066 -13.82 8.60 8.28
N ALA A 1067 -13.59 8.19 7.04
CA ALA A 1067 -14.64 8.00 6.04
C ALA A 1067 -14.57 6.60 5.45
N LEU A 1068 -15.72 5.96 5.31
CA LEU A 1068 -15.86 4.69 4.60
C LEU A 1068 -16.22 5.00 3.14
N ASN A 1069 -15.25 4.84 2.24
CA ASN A 1069 -15.42 5.11 0.81
C ASN A 1069 -15.64 3.80 0.04
N MET A 1070 -16.69 3.78 -0.78
CA MET A 1070 -17.00 2.72 -1.73
C MET A 1070 -16.13 2.90 -2.98
N THR A 1071 -15.32 1.89 -3.30
CA THR A 1071 -14.40 1.96 -4.45
C THR A 1071 -15.15 1.91 -5.78
N SER A 1072 -14.48 2.29 -6.87
CA SER A 1072 -15.00 2.15 -8.25
C SER A 1072 -15.50 0.73 -8.55
N LYS A 1073 -14.85 -0.30 -8.00
CA LYS A 1073 -15.27 -1.70 -8.10
C LYS A 1073 -16.60 -1.99 -7.41
N ASN A 1074 -16.91 -1.31 -6.30
CA ASN A 1074 -18.24 -1.41 -5.70
C ASN A 1074 -19.28 -0.76 -6.64
N TRP A 1075 -19.00 0.46 -7.09
CA TRP A 1075 -19.92 1.23 -7.94
C TRP A 1075 -20.22 0.55 -9.28
N SER A 1076 -19.23 -0.06 -9.93
CA SER A 1076 -19.43 -0.78 -11.20
C SER A 1076 -20.34 -2.01 -11.08
N ARG A 1077 -20.50 -2.55 -9.87
CA ARG A 1077 -21.31 -3.75 -9.59
C ARG A 1077 -22.73 -3.43 -9.14
N THR A 1078 -23.09 -2.15 -8.99
CA THR A 1078 -24.44 -1.74 -8.54
C THR A 1078 -25.56 -2.20 -9.49
N GLU A 1079 -25.24 -2.33 -10.77
CA GLU A 1079 -26.16 -2.81 -11.82
C GLU A 1079 -26.23 -4.34 -11.94
N GLU A 1080 -25.39 -5.10 -11.22
CA GLU A 1080 -25.45 -6.57 -11.23
C GLU A 1080 -26.75 -7.06 -10.57
N VAL A 1081 -27.46 -7.97 -11.26
CA VAL A 1081 -28.74 -8.54 -10.79
C VAL A 1081 -28.60 -9.99 -10.32
N SER A 1082 -27.49 -10.67 -10.61
CA SER A 1082 -27.25 -12.05 -10.19
C SER A 1082 -27.04 -12.15 -8.67
N ASN A 1083 -27.72 -13.09 -8.04
CA ASN A 1083 -27.45 -13.51 -6.66
C ASN A 1083 -26.54 -14.76 -6.74
N HIS A 1084 -25.27 -14.63 -6.35
CA HIS A 1084 -24.41 -15.81 -6.13
C HIS A 1084 -24.72 -16.46 -4.77
N ASP A 1085 -24.38 -17.74 -4.61
CA ASP A 1085 -24.68 -18.54 -3.42
C ASP A 1085 -24.11 -17.92 -2.13
N LEU A 1086 -25.00 -17.30 -1.34
CA LEU A 1086 -24.71 -16.60 -0.09
C LEU A 1086 -24.34 -17.54 1.07
N GLY A 1087 -24.57 -18.85 0.92
CA GLY A 1087 -24.37 -19.85 1.97
C GLY A 1087 -22.91 -20.06 2.34
N VAL A 1088 -22.02 -20.16 1.35
CA VAL A 1088 -20.59 -20.44 1.57
C VAL A 1088 -19.88 -19.23 2.19
N SER A 1089 -20.17 -18.01 1.72
CA SER A 1089 -19.58 -16.79 2.28
C SER A 1089 -20.06 -16.48 3.69
N ARG A 1090 -21.27 -16.89 4.11
CA ARG A 1090 -21.71 -16.76 5.51
C ARG A 1090 -20.97 -17.73 6.43
N THR A 1091 -20.79 -18.98 6.01
CA THR A 1091 -20.12 -20.01 6.81
C THR A 1091 -18.62 -19.71 6.96
N LEU A 1092 -17.95 -19.29 5.87
CA LEU A 1092 -16.56 -18.83 5.92
C LEU A 1092 -16.41 -17.60 6.81
N ARG A 1093 -17.34 -16.64 6.75
CA ARG A 1093 -17.32 -15.47 7.63
C ARG A 1093 -17.51 -15.81 9.10
N LYS A 1094 -18.43 -16.74 9.43
CA LYS A 1094 -18.55 -17.26 10.82
C LYS A 1094 -17.27 -17.95 11.30
N LEU A 1095 -16.58 -18.67 10.42
CA LEU A 1095 -15.29 -19.33 10.74
C LEU A 1095 -14.15 -18.33 10.95
N VAL A 1096 -14.04 -17.30 10.11
CA VAL A 1096 -13.07 -16.20 10.25
C VAL A 1096 -13.36 -15.37 11.51
N ARG A 1097 -14.64 -15.20 11.84
CA ARG A 1097 -15.08 -14.51 13.05
C ARG A 1097 -14.70 -15.26 14.32
N ASN A 1098 -14.94 -16.57 14.39
CA ASN A 1098 -14.55 -17.41 15.52
C ASN A 1098 -13.02 -17.43 15.73
N THR A 1099 -12.23 -17.36 14.65
CA THR A 1099 -10.76 -17.28 14.74
C THR A 1099 -10.27 -15.89 15.16
N ARG A 1100 -10.94 -14.80 14.77
CA ARG A 1100 -10.61 -13.43 15.21
C ARG A 1100 -11.00 -13.17 16.66
N ILE A 1101 -12.15 -13.68 17.12
CA ILE A 1101 -12.59 -13.57 18.53
C ILE A 1101 -11.63 -14.34 19.46
N ALA A 1102 -11.14 -15.50 19.03
CA ALA A 1102 -10.13 -16.26 19.77
C ALA A 1102 -8.78 -15.53 19.89
N ALA A 1103 -8.47 -14.62 18.96
CA ALA A 1103 -7.27 -13.79 18.99
C ALA A 1103 -7.43 -12.50 19.83
N SER A 1104 -8.65 -11.98 19.99
CA SER A 1104 -8.96 -10.74 20.73
C SER A 1104 -9.44 -11.01 22.16
N SER A 1105 -8.65 -11.74 22.96
CA SER A 1105 -8.95 -12.13 24.35
C SER A 1105 -8.91 -10.97 25.37
N SER A 1106 -9.47 -9.81 25.01
CA SER A 1106 -9.65 -8.68 25.92
C SER A 1106 -10.83 -7.80 25.50
N ARG A 1107 -12.06 -8.22 25.82
CA ARG A 1107 -13.20 -7.29 25.93
C ARG A 1107 -13.83 -7.42 27.32
N PRO A 1108 -13.40 -6.60 28.30
CA PRO A 1108 -14.08 -6.50 29.58
C PRO A 1108 -15.14 -5.41 29.47
N LEU A 1109 -16.26 -5.68 28.79
CA LEU A 1109 -17.34 -4.69 28.61
C LEU A 1109 -18.67 -5.08 29.25
N SER A 1110 -18.82 -6.30 29.77
CA SER A 1110 -20.12 -6.81 30.21
C SER A 1110 -20.53 -6.50 31.67
N GLN A 1111 -19.64 -6.01 32.55
CA GLN A 1111 -19.98 -5.89 33.98
C GLN A 1111 -20.05 -4.47 34.57
N MET A 1112 -19.58 -3.42 33.88
CA MET A 1112 -19.54 -2.06 34.47
C MET A 1112 -20.31 -0.97 33.70
N ALA A 1113 -20.63 -1.16 32.41
CA ALA A 1113 -21.49 -0.22 31.66
C ALA A 1113 -22.93 -0.16 32.23
N ILE A 1114 -23.28 -1.16 33.02
CA ILE A 1114 -24.59 -1.38 33.65
C ILE A 1114 -24.87 -0.37 34.79
N LEU A 1115 -23.85 0.12 35.49
CA LEU A 1115 -24.03 0.91 36.72
C LEU A 1115 -24.58 2.34 36.50
N GLY A 1116 -24.38 2.92 35.32
CA GLY A 1116 -24.92 4.25 34.98
C GLY A 1116 -26.35 4.19 34.45
N ILE A 1117 -26.71 3.09 33.78
CA ILE A 1117 -28.03 2.89 33.18
C ILE A 1117 -29.05 2.41 34.22
N GLU A 1118 -28.66 1.57 35.18
CA GLU A 1118 -29.56 1.11 36.26
C GLU A 1118 -30.01 2.22 37.24
N ARG A 1119 -29.39 3.40 37.20
CA ARG A 1119 -29.79 4.58 38.00
C ARG A 1119 -30.74 5.54 37.28
N CYS A 1120 -30.84 5.46 35.94
CA CYS A 1120 -31.79 6.21 35.12
C CYS A 1120 -33.14 5.50 35.07
#